data_AF-A0A4P9TLX4-F1
#
_entry.id   AF-A0A4P9TLX4-F1
#
_cell.length_a   1.000
_cell.length_b   1.000
_cell.length_c   1.000
_cell.angle_alpha   90.00
_cell.angle_beta   90.00
_cell.angle_gamma   90.00
#
_symmetry.space_group_name_H-M   'P 1'
#
loop_
_entity.id
_entity.type
_entity.pdbx_description
1 polymer ?
#
loop_
_entity_poly.entity_id
_entity_poly.type
_entity_poly.pdbx_seq_one_letter_code
_entity_poly.pdbx_strand_id
1 'polypeptide(L)'
;MILIGGIVVADSAVAVQENTTDRNRTETTTHRNPDDYSEDGDLDAVEGILANQLTARLGTGAIQLSEGEYEVANEYVGEEYQNRLEQYVDVAGETGGESYEEDFKATGEKQSQLSDAVREYRDTKAEYETARKAGNEKRARELARELEGLSDEIDTLGGSVREDYTVIEAATGADLSEPETAIKEVTDDIQAEQETVRKQQFEETELTVVPERTDISFLEPLVAVGELRRADGTPISNEEVRLDVGTHTERVTTDSAGRFPLEYRPTNESLTDNELTVQYVPETQSAYLGDKTTIDISIEQSEPTISLDNVSSEVAYREEVAVAGELTAEGVPVDGVTLAVIVDDERIGTVPVRNGVFDGSATLPASVEDGTQKLRVRLPFEEQALAGTADTTNVTIRETESQLSVTALADDTRTLVVNGTLDTVNGDGISGERVDIGIDGVTVSSVSTEAGGTFNDTVAVPETVDESEVTVSATYDGTGSNLEPTMDETVVTIDGGDTLSSTVWIAGGFGAIIAIGLLVWWIRRSDSTDSTLDDRSEEQGTVGTGVTASDQSSSAAPDTVEALLERTSKQLSSEQPDKAVQAVYAAVREALDSRTDEQAALTHWEFYHNYHSDTGVEDELLYEITARYERAAFGRDSVSSDEAANALEAARRLCNPDASAESEAGD
;
A
#
# COMPACT_ATOMS: atom_id res chain seq x y z
N MET A 1 -22.44 9.53 70.08
CA MET A 1 -23.31 9.09 71.20
C MET A 1 -24.52 10.02 71.27
N ILE A 2 -25.68 9.53 70.83
CA ILE A 2 -27.05 9.81 71.28
C ILE A 2 -27.51 11.29 71.44
N LEU A 3 -28.30 11.73 70.44
CA LEU A 3 -29.62 12.41 70.49
C LEU A 3 -30.16 13.02 71.81
N ILE A 4 -30.85 14.17 71.68
CA ILE A 4 -32.21 14.56 72.18
C ILE A 4 -32.26 16.11 72.20
N GLY A 5 -33.07 16.79 71.35
CA GLY A 5 -34.46 17.21 71.61
C GLY A 5 -34.49 18.74 71.91
N GLY A 6 -35.44 19.60 71.54
CA GLY A 6 -36.77 19.59 70.89
C GLY A 6 -37.42 20.98 71.14
N ILE A 7 -38.67 21.17 70.68
CA ILE A 7 -39.71 22.16 71.12
C ILE A 7 -39.84 23.47 70.28
N VAL A 8 -40.83 23.63 69.36
CA VAL A 8 -42.30 24.04 69.48
C VAL A 8 -42.47 25.48 68.95
N VAL A 9 -43.53 26.00 68.28
CA VAL A 9 -44.86 25.61 67.75
C VAL A 9 -45.35 26.80 66.88
N ALA A 10 -46.14 26.56 65.83
CA ALA A 10 -47.36 27.33 65.55
C ALA A 10 -48.23 26.60 64.51
N ASP A 11 -49.46 26.32 64.94
CA ASP A 11 -50.54 25.59 64.30
C ASP A 11 -51.53 26.58 63.66
N SER A 12 -52.13 26.22 62.51
CA SER A 12 -53.40 26.77 61.98
C SER A 12 -53.95 25.89 60.83
N ALA A 13 -54.58 24.78 61.21
CA ALA A 13 -55.95 24.34 60.89
C ALA A 13 -56.53 24.27 59.43
N VAL A 14 -57.22 23.12 59.20
CA VAL A 14 -58.36 22.79 58.30
C VAL A 14 -58.00 22.44 56.84
N ALA A 15 -58.34 21.29 56.22
CA ALA A 15 -59.52 20.42 56.33
C ALA A 15 -59.22 18.92 56.12
N VAL A 16 -60.06 18.07 56.71
CA VAL A 16 -60.13 16.61 56.50
C VAL A 16 -60.99 16.29 55.28
N GLN A 17 -60.52 15.41 54.40
CA GLN A 17 -61.40 14.52 53.63
C GLN A 17 -60.73 13.15 53.50
N GLU A 18 -61.37 12.13 54.06
CA GLU A 18 -61.02 10.72 53.91
C GLU A 18 -61.18 10.30 52.44
N ASN A 19 -60.23 9.56 51.87
CA ASN A 19 -60.59 8.33 51.17
C ASN A 19 -59.40 7.36 51.02
N THR A 20 -59.75 6.09 51.16
CA THR A 20 -58.89 4.92 51.28
C THR A 20 -58.32 4.42 49.95
N THR A 21 -57.03 4.07 49.98
CA THR A 21 -56.34 2.98 49.24
C THR A 21 -56.68 2.77 47.76
N ASP A 22 -55.74 3.17 46.89
CA ASP A 22 -55.39 2.35 45.72
C ASP A 22 -53.88 2.23 45.63
N ARG A 23 -53.40 0.98 45.68
CA ARG A 23 -52.00 0.63 45.48
C ARG A 23 -51.72 0.63 43.98
N ASN A 24 -51.23 1.72 43.42
CA ASN A 24 -50.53 1.63 42.15
C ASN A 24 -49.09 1.19 42.41
N ARG A 25 -48.88 -0.11 42.26
CA ARG A 25 -47.58 -0.67 41.92
C ARG A 25 -47.16 0.00 40.61
N THR A 26 -46.00 0.66 40.61
CA THR A 26 -45.30 0.98 39.37
C THR A 26 -44.85 -0.36 38.78
N GLU A 27 -45.67 -0.95 37.91
CA GLU A 27 -45.23 -2.04 37.03
C GLU A 27 -44.23 -1.44 36.05
N THR A 28 -42.94 -1.58 36.36
CA THR A 28 -41.90 -1.48 35.34
C THR A 28 -42.18 -2.59 34.33
N THR A 29 -42.67 -2.22 33.15
CA THR A 29 -43.01 -3.17 32.10
C THR A 29 -41.76 -3.98 31.78
N THR A 30 -41.79 -5.27 32.09
CA THR A 30 -40.68 -6.20 31.85
C THR A 30 -40.96 -6.89 30.52
N HIS A 31 -40.05 -6.73 29.55
CA HIS A 31 -39.87 -7.49 28.30
C HIS A 31 -41.17 -7.94 27.59
N ARG A 32 -41.53 -7.27 26.49
CA ARG A 32 -42.60 -7.69 25.57
C ARG A 32 -42.04 -8.60 24.47
N ASN A 33 -42.86 -9.53 24.01
CA ASN A 33 -42.57 -10.42 22.89
C ASN A 33 -42.38 -9.60 21.60
N PRO A 34 -41.27 -9.74 20.86
CA PRO A 34 -41.01 -8.94 19.66
C PRO A 34 -42.10 -9.07 18.58
N ASP A 35 -42.68 -10.25 18.45
CA ASP A 35 -43.74 -10.54 17.46
C ASP A 35 -45.08 -9.82 17.77
N ASP A 36 -45.25 -9.33 19.00
CA ASP A 36 -46.44 -8.61 19.45
C ASP A 36 -46.22 -7.08 19.52
N TYR A 37 -45.03 -6.59 19.11
CA TYR A 37 -44.69 -5.18 19.06
C TYR A 37 -44.81 -4.66 17.62
N SER A 38 -45.75 -3.76 17.37
CA SER A 38 -46.11 -3.29 16.02
C SER A 38 -46.01 -1.77 15.87
N GLU A 39 -45.33 -1.09 16.79
CA GLU A 39 -44.98 0.32 16.63
C GLU A 39 -43.64 0.40 15.91
N ASP A 40 -43.56 1.22 14.85
CA ASP A 40 -42.30 1.53 14.19
C ASP A 40 -41.34 2.13 15.24
N GLY A 41 -40.15 1.53 15.36
CA GLY A 41 -39.13 2.01 16.30
C GLY A 41 -38.68 3.43 15.94
N ASP A 42 -38.33 4.22 16.96
CA ASP A 42 -37.74 5.54 16.77
C ASP A 42 -36.25 5.37 16.44
N LEU A 43 -35.95 5.11 15.15
CA LEU A 43 -34.59 4.87 14.67
C LEU A 43 -33.69 6.11 14.83
N ASP A 44 -34.24 7.33 14.70
CA ASP A 44 -33.53 8.58 14.98
C ASP A 44 -33.03 8.61 16.44
N ALA A 45 -33.85 8.14 17.38
CA ALA A 45 -33.44 8.03 18.79
C ALA A 45 -32.37 6.96 19.03
N VAL A 46 -32.38 5.85 18.26
CA VAL A 46 -31.37 4.80 18.34
C VAL A 46 -30.04 5.30 17.76
N GLU A 47 -30.07 5.96 16.61
CA GLU A 47 -28.92 6.62 15.97
C GLU A 47 -28.24 7.57 16.95
N GLY A 48 -29.00 8.45 17.60
CA GLY A 48 -28.47 9.37 18.61
C GLY A 48 -27.87 8.67 19.84
N ILE A 49 -28.40 7.52 20.26
CA ILE A 49 -27.81 6.73 21.35
C ILE A 49 -26.47 6.13 20.93
N LEU A 50 -26.37 5.60 19.71
CA LEU A 50 -25.15 4.99 19.19
C LEU A 50 -24.06 6.05 18.98
N ALA A 51 -24.40 7.20 18.41
CA ALA A 51 -23.49 8.34 18.29
C ALA A 51 -22.95 8.78 19.68
N ASN A 52 -23.81 8.86 20.70
CA ASN A 52 -23.39 9.18 22.06
C ASN A 52 -22.49 8.10 22.70
N GLN A 53 -22.67 6.83 22.33
CA GLN A 53 -21.80 5.75 22.81
C GLN A 53 -20.43 5.80 22.14
N LEU A 54 -20.37 6.11 20.85
CA LEU A 54 -19.12 6.31 20.12
C LEU A 54 -18.35 7.52 20.67
N THR A 55 -19.01 8.66 20.90
CA THR A 55 -18.35 9.83 21.49
C THR A 55 -17.90 9.59 22.93
N ALA A 56 -18.69 8.88 23.74
CA ALA A 56 -18.27 8.51 25.10
C ALA A 56 -17.02 7.60 25.10
N ARG A 57 -16.89 6.70 24.11
CA ARG A 57 -15.71 5.86 23.93
C ARG A 57 -14.48 6.66 23.52
N LEU A 58 -14.60 7.51 22.50
CA LEU A 58 -13.54 8.44 22.11
C LEU A 58 -13.07 9.26 23.32
N GLY A 59 -14.03 9.81 24.07
CA GLY A 59 -13.73 10.63 25.23
C GLY A 59 -13.05 9.86 26.37
N THR A 60 -13.50 8.64 26.67
CA THR A 60 -12.86 7.81 27.69
C THR A 60 -11.45 7.40 27.26
N GLY A 61 -11.25 7.05 25.98
CA GLY A 61 -9.93 6.75 25.44
C GLY A 61 -8.98 7.94 25.56
N ALA A 62 -9.43 9.17 25.29
CA ALA A 62 -8.61 10.38 25.41
C ALA A 62 -8.18 10.65 26.86
N ILE A 63 -9.08 10.40 27.82
CA ILE A 63 -8.78 10.51 29.25
C ILE A 63 -7.77 9.42 29.68
N GLN A 64 -7.94 8.17 29.25
CA GLN A 64 -6.98 7.11 29.56
C GLN A 64 -5.59 7.40 28.99
N LEU A 65 -5.53 7.97 27.78
CA LEU A 65 -4.28 8.41 27.16
C LEU A 65 -3.58 9.47 28.02
N SER A 66 -4.33 10.45 28.57
CA SER A 66 -3.74 11.48 29.44
C SER A 66 -3.34 10.96 30.82
N GLU A 67 -3.96 9.88 31.29
CA GLU A 67 -3.56 9.18 32.52
C GLU A 67 -2.34 8.26 32.32
N GLY A 68 -1.88 8.07 31.08
CA GLY A 68 -0.73 7.24 30.73
C GLY A 68 -1.06 5.75 30.53
N GLU A 69 -2.35 5.42 30.38
CA GLU A 69 -2.85 4.06 30.19
C GLU A 69 -3.06 3.79 28.69
N TYR A 70 -1.97 3.68 27.93
CA TYR A 70 -1.97 3.67 26.46
C TYR A 70 -2.68 2.45 25.86
N GLU A 71 -2.46 1.26 26.41
CA GLU A 71 -3.14 0.03 25.99
C GLU A 71 -4.66 0.13 26.24
N VAL A 72 -5.05 0.70 27.38
CA VAL A 72 -6.46 0.88 27.74
C VAL A 72 -7.11 1.94 26.83
N ALA A 73 -6.40 3.03 26.53
CA ALA A 73 -6.87 4.04 25.60
C ALA A 73 -7.15 3.46 24.19
N ASN A 74 -6.29 2.55 23.72
CA ASN A 74 -6.48 1.84 22.45
C ASN A 74 -7.69 0.88 22.48
N GLU A 75 -7.95 0.21 23.62
CA GLU A 75 -9.13 -0.66 23.76
C GLU A 75 -10.45 0.11 23.53
N TYR A 76 -10.51 1.37 23.95
CA TYR A 76 -11.70 2.22 23.78
C TYR A 76 -12.00 2.59 22.32
N VAL A 77 -11.02 2.55 21.43
CA VAL A 77 -11.16 2.81 19.99
C VAL A 77 -10.90 1.56 19.13
N GLY A 78 -10.80 0.39 19.76
CA GLY A 78 -10.54 -0.90 19.11
C GLY A 78 -11.81 -1.61 18.62
N GLU A 79 -11.81 -2.94 18.69
CA GLU A 79 -12.88 -3.80 18.12
C GLU A 79 -14.29 -3.42 18.61
N GLU A 80 -14.47 -3.12 19.90
CA GLU A 80 -15.80 -2.79 20.41
C GLU A 80 -16.29 -1.42 19.92
N TYR A 81 -15.38 -0.50 19.62
CA TYR A 81 -15.72 0.77 18.98
C TYR A 81 -16.16 0.55 17.53
N GLN A 82 -15.43 -0.27 16.77
CA GLN A 82 -15.76 -0.62 15.39
C GLN A 82 -17.12 -1.34 15.29
N ASN A 83 -17.36 -2.32 16.16
CA ASN A 83 -18.66 -3.01 16.26
C ASN A 83 -19.83 -2.04 16.56
N ARG A 84 -19.58 -0.97 17.33
CA ARG A 84 -20.58 0.07 17.61
C ARG A 84 -20.76 1.01 16.43
N LEU A 85 -19.70 1.27 15.67
CA LEU A 85 -19.73 2.09 14.48
C LEU A 85 -20.54 1.40 13.37
N GLU A 86 -20.35 0.09 13.16
CA GLU A 86 -21.15 -0.70 12.23
C GLU A 86 -22.65 -0.62 12.57
N GLN A 87 -23.01 -0.79 13.86
CA GLN A 87 -24.39 -0.61 14.31
C GLN A 87 -24.93 0.80 14.05
N TYR A 88 -24.08 1.83 14.20
CA TYR A 88 -24.46 3.21 13.90
C TYR A 88 -24.73 3.41 12.40
N VAL A 89 -23.87 2.87 11.54
CA VAL A 89 -23.99 2.93 10.08
C VAL A 89 -25.26 2.23 9.60
N ASP A 90 -25.55 1.04 10.12
CA ASP A 90 -26.76 0.29 9.80
C ASP A 90 -28.02 1.11 10.09
N VAL A 91 -28.08 1.75 11.27
CA VAL A 91 -29.23 2.55 11.70
C VAL A 91 -29.32 3.86 10.91
N ALA A 92 -28.20 4.54 10.68
CA ALA A 92 -28.15 5.80 9.92
C ALA A 92 -28.56 5.61 8.45
N GLY A 93 -28.25 4.45 7.86
CA GLY A 93 -28.69 4.06 6.52
C GLY A 93 -30.21 3.92 6.39
N GLU A 94 -30.90 3.56 7.49
CA GLU A 94 -32.36 3.42 7.54
C GLU A 94 -33.10 4.71 7.89
N THR A 95 -32.47 5.65 8.61
CA THR A 95 -33.06 6.96 8.99
C THR A 95 -32.98 8.00 7.86
N GLY A 96 -32.13 7.78 6.86
CA GLY A 96 -31.93 8.72 5.75
C GLY A 96 -31.22 10.01 6.16
N GLY A 97 -30.54 9.99 7.32
CA GLY A 97 -29.65 11.05 7.80
C GLY A 97 -28.30 11.07 7.06
N GLU A 98 -27.54 12.15 7.25
CA GLU A 98 -26.13 12.17 6.85
C GLU A 98 -25.36 11.27 7.82
N SER A 99 -24.82 10.15 7.33
CA SER A 99 -23.95 9.26 8.12
C SER A 99 -22.59 9.93 8.34
N TYR A 100 -22.16 10.04 9.60
CA TYR A 100 -20.82 10.52 9.98
C TYR A 100 -19.82 9.37 10.16
N GLU A 101 -20.02 8.27 9.44
CA GLU A 101 -19.17 7.08 9.52
C GLU A 101 -17.69 7.42 9.30
N GLU A 102 -17.39 8.16 8.24
CA GLU A 102 -16.01 8.47 7.87
C GLU A 102 -15.32 9.30 8.94
N ASP A 103 -16.04 10.25 9.55
CA ASP A 103 -15.53 11.08 10.64
C ASP A 103 -15.25 10.25 11.89
N PHE A 104 -16.19 9.41 12.33
CA PHE A 104 -15.99 8.55 13.49
C PHE A 104 -14.86 7.53 13.26
N LYS A 105 -14.85 6.87 12.10
CA LYS A 105 -13.80 5.90 11.73
C LYS A 105 -12.42 6.56 11.72
N ALA A 106 -12.28 7.68 11.01
CA ALA A 106 -11.02 8.40 10.92
C ALA A 106 -10.54 8.89 12.29
N THR A 107 -11.46 9.39 13.12
CA THR A 107 -11.14 9.85 14.48
C THR A 107 -10.63 8.71 15.36
N GLY A 108 -11.33 7.56 15.35
CA GLY A 108 -10.90 6.39 16.11
C GLY A 108 -9.52 5.88 15.67
N GLU A 109 -9.28 5.80 14.35
CA GLU A 109 -7.98 5.40 13.79
C GLU A 109 -6.86 6.39 14.18
N LYS A 110 -7.08 7.70 14.05
CA LYS A 110 -6.10 8.73 14.44
C LYS A 110 -5.83 8.74 15.94
N GLN A 111 -6.85 8.56 16.77
CA GLN A 111 -6.69 8.49 18.22
C GLN A 111 -5.88 7.25 18.64
N SER A 112 -6.07 6.11 17.95
CA SER A 112 -5.25 4.93 18.20
C SER A 112 -3.79 5.16 17.80
N GLN A 113 -3.54 5.75 16.62
CA GLN A 113 -2.20 6.14 16.18
C GLN A 113 -1.52 7.11 17.15
N LEU A 114 -2.26 8.09 17.67
CA LEU A 114 -1.75 9.01 18.67
C LEU A 114 -1.37 8.27 19.96
N SER A 115 -2.19 7.34 20.43
CA SER A 115 -1.91 6.54 21.63
C SER A 115 -0.64 5.71 21.47
N ASP A 116 -0.44 5.10 20.29
CA ASP A 116 0.75 4.33 19.96
C ASP A 116 2.00 5.21 19.88
N ALA A 117 1.94 6.36 19.20
CA ALA A 117 3.06 7.29 19.10
C ALA A 117 3.47 7.83 20.48
N VAL A 118 2.50 8.14 21.35
CA VAL A 118 2.76 8.57 22.73
C VAL A 118 3.48 7.47 23.53
N ARG A 119 3.04 6.21 23.42
CA ARG A 119 3.72 5.08 24.07
C ARG A 119 5.15 4.94 23.58
N GLU A 120 5.36 4.96 22.27
CA GLU A 120 6.68 4.85 21.65
C GLU A 120 7.62 5.98 22.09
N TYR A 121 7.11 7.21 22.19
CA TYR A 121 7.86 8.35 22.74
C TYR A 121 8.33 8.06 24.18
N ARG A 122 7.46 7.51 25.03
CA ARG A 122 7.79 7.24 26.44
C ARG A 122 8.83 6.12 26.58
N ASP A 123 8.71 5.06 25.78
CA ASP A 123 9.68 3.97 25.76
C ASP A 123 11.04 4.42 25.25
N THR A 124 11.06 5.15 24.12
CA THR A 124 12.26 5.76 23.55
C THR A 124 12.92 6.73 24.53
N LYS A 125 12.13 7.47 25.31
CA LYS A 125 12.63 8.38 26.34
C LYS A 125 13.30 7.62 27.49
N ALA A 126 12.75 6.48 27.89
CA ALA A 126 13.37 5.63 28.91
C ALA A 126 14.73 5.07 28.43
N GLU A 127 14.83 4.67 27.16
CA GLU A 127 16.09 4.29 26.54
C GLU A 127 17.10 5.45 26.51
N TYR A 128 16.63 6.63 26.11
CA TYR A 128 17.44 7.85 26.04
C TYR A 128 18.06 8.16 27.41
N GLU A 129 17.24 8.14 28.46
CA GLU A 129 17.73 8.37 29.81
C GLU A 129 18.74 7.32 30.27
N THR A 130 18.54 6.06 29.87
CA THR A 130 19.46 4.96 30.18
C THR A 130 20.80 5.15 29.47
N ALA A 131 20.77 5.49 28.17
CA ALA A 131 21.97 5.80 27.39
C ALA A 131 22.74 6.99 28.00
N ARG A 132 22.02 8.05 28.39
CA ARG A 132 22.61 9.22 29.06
C ARG A 132 23.24 8.88 30.41
N LYS A 133 22.56 8.08 31.24
CA LYS A 133 23.10 7.61 32.54
C LYS A 133 24.34 6.74 32.37
N ALA A 134 24.42 5.99 31.27
CA ALA A 134 25.59 5.18 30.90
C ALA A 134 26.73 6.00 30.26
N GLY A 135 26.53 7.27 29.94
CA GLY A 135 27.49 8.11 29.23
C GLY A 135 27.67 7.76 27.75
N ASN A 136 26.69 7.08 27.15
CA ASN A 136 26.69 6.76 25.72
C ASN A 136 26.09 7.91 24.91
N GLU A 137 26.87 8.99 24.75
CA GLU A 137 26.45 10.23 24.10
C GLU A 137 25.95 10.03 22.66
N LYS A 138 26.54 9.10 21.89
CA LYS A 138 26.12 8.84 20.51
C LYS A 138 24.72 8.25 20.45
N ARG A 139 24.47 7.19 21.23
CA ARG A 139 23.14 6.56 21.31
C ARG A 139 22.10 7.52 21.91
N ALA A 140 22.49 8.32 22.91
CA ALA A 140 21.60 9.33 23.48
C ALA A 140 21.16 10.38 22.44
N ARG A 141 22.04 10.81 21.53
CA ARG A 141 21.70 11.74 20.45
C ARG A 141 20.85 11.13 19.34
N GLU A 142 21.08 9.86 19.01
CA GLU A 142 20.22 9.12 18.07
C GLU A 142 18.80 9.06 18.62
N LEU A 143 18.63 8.58 19.85
CA LEU A 143 17.34 8.50 20.53
C LEU A 143 16.69 9.88 20.71
N ALA A 144 17.47 10.91 21.01
CA ALA A 144 16.94 12.28 21.14
C ALA A 144 16.41 12.85 19.81
N ARG A 145 16.94 12.43 18.66
CA ARG A 145 16.39 12.79 17.33
C ARG A 145 15.16 11.97 17.00
N GLU A 146 15.13 10.70 17.39
CA GLU A 146 13.95 9.84 17.27
C GLU A 146 12.78 10.42 18.08
N LEU A 147 13.05 10.87 19.32
CA LEU A 147 12.07 11.59 20.14
C LEU A 147 11.58 12.90 19.49
N GLU A 148 12.43 13.60 18.71
CA GLU A 148 12.04 14.81 17.98
C GLU A 148 11.00 14.49 16.90
N GLY A 149 11.25 13.43 16.12
CA GLY A 149 10.30 12.95 15.11
C GLY A 149 8.97 12.52 15.75
N LEU A 150 9.03 11.72 16.81
CA LEU A 150 7.84 11.27 17.54
C LEU A 150 7.06 12.44 18.15
N SER A 151 7.73 13.46 18.69
CA SER A 151 7.03 14.63 19.23
C SER A 151 6.30 15.45 18.17
N ASP A 152 6.90 15.60 16.98
CA ASP A 152 6.29 16.31 15.85
C ASP A 152 5.08 15.52 15.30
N GLU A 153 5.18 14.20 15.24
CA GLU A 153 4.08 13.31 14.87
C GLU A 153 2.91 13.39 15.87
N ILE A 154 3.20 13.35 17.17
CA ILE A 154 2.21 13.49 18.25
C ILE A 154 1.51 14.85 18.20
N ASP A 155 2.23 15.95 17.94
CA ASP A 155 1.63 17.28 17.80
C ASP A 155 0.67 17.35 16.59
N THR A 156 1.07 16.75 15.48
CA THR A 156 0.25 16.68 14.27
C THR A 156 -1.01 15.85 14.50
N LEU A 157 -0.86 14.61 14.99
CA LEU A 157 -1.97 13.70 15.29
C LEU A 157 -2.90 14.29 16.37
N GLY A 158 -2.33 14.85 17.45
CA GLY A 158 -3.07 15.52 18.51
C GLY A 158 -3.81 16.77 18.02
N GLY A 159 -3.27 17.49 17.03
CA GLY A 159 -3.96 18.55 16.31
C GLY A 159 -5.17 18.03 15.52
N SER A 160 -4.98 17.00 14.71
CA SER A 160 -6.03 16.42 13.87
C SER A 160 -7.17 15.79 14.68
N VAL A 161 -6.88 15.04 15.74
CA VAL A 161 -7.93 14.43 16.59
C VAL A 161 -8.82 15.51 17.24
N ARG A 162 -8.24 16.64 17.68
CA ARG A 162 -9.01 17.75 18.25
C ARG A 162 -9.88 18.47 17.21
N GLU A 163 -9.38 18.58 15.98
CA GLU A 163 -10.17 19.10 14.86
C GLU A 163 -11.35 18.16 14.55
N ASP A 164 -11.12 16.85 14.50
CA ASP A 164 -12.17 15.87 14.26
C ASP A 164 -13.22 15.83 15.39
N TYR A 165 -12.80 15.98 16.66
CA TYR A 165 -13.74 16.14 17.78
C TYR A 165 -14.64 17.35 17.62
N THR A 166 -14.11 18.48 17.11
CA THR A 166 -14.91 19.68 16.84
C THR A 166 -15.97 19.41 15.76
N VAL A 167 -15.62 18.64 14.72
CA VAL A 167 -16.54 18.22 13.65
C VAL A 167 -17.64 17.32 14.21
N ILE A 168 -17.28 16.29 14.99
CA ILE A 168 -18.22 15.33 15.58
C ILE A 168 -19.15 16.03 16.60
N GLU A 169 -18.64 16.94 17.43
CA GLU A 169 -19.45 17.71 18.38
C GLU A 169 -20.49 18.57 17.64
N ALA A 170 -20.10 19.24 16.55
CA ALA A 170 -21.03 20.04 15.75
C ALA A 170 -22.11 19.20 15.07
N ALA A 171 -21.76 17.99 14.62
CA ALA A 171 -22.66 17.06 13.94
C ALA A 171 -23.66 16.38 14.91
N THR A 172 -23.16 15.94 16.07
CA THR A 172 -23.92 15.06 16.99
C THR A 172 -24.52 15.80 18.19
N GLY A 173 -24.00 16.99 18.52
CA GLY A 173 -24.36 17.73 19.73
C GLY A 173 -23.83 17.13 21.04
N ALA A 174 -22.92 16.15 20.96
CA ALA A 174 -22.21 15.60 22.12
C ALA A 174 -21.10 16.54 22.58
N ASP A 175 -20.83 16.58 23.90
CA ASP A 175 -19.77 17.42 24.47
C ASP A 175 -18.43 16.67 24.45
N LEU A 176 -17.47 17.13 23.64
CA LEU A 176 -16.12 16.58 23.54
C LEU A 176 -15.05 17.55 24.10
N SER A 177 -15.46 18.57 24.85
CA SER A 177 -14.56 19.61 25.40
C SER A 177 -13.51 19.04 26.37
N GLU A 178 -13.91 18.09 27.22
CA GLU A 178 -13.03 17.43 28.19
C GLU A 178 -12.01 16.49 27.48
N PRO A 179 -12.43 15.61 26.55
CA PRO A 179 -11.53 14.86 25.68
C PRO A 179 -10.54 15.73 24.90
N GLU A 180 -11.00 16.84 24.30
CA GLU A 180 -10.13 17.77 23.57
C GLU A 180 -9.03 18.33 24.49
N THR A 181 -9.40 18.66 25.73
CA THR A 181 -8.46 19.13 26.76
C THR A 181 -7.45 18.03 27.12
N ALA A 182 -7.89 16.78 27.28
CA ALA A 182 -7.00 15.66 27.60
C ALA A 182 -5.94 15.42 26.51
N ILE A 183 -6.34 15.42 25.23
CA ILE A 183 -5.42 15.30 24.10
C ILE A 183 -4.43 16.47 24.07
N LYS A 184 -4.92 17.69 24.29
CA LYS A 184 -4.08 18.88 24.35
C LYS A 184 -3.04 18.80 25.47
N GLU A 185 -3.43 18.35 26.67
CA GLU A 185 -2.52 18.24 27.82
C GLU A 185 -1.38 17.25 27.54
N VAL A 186 -1.68 16.07 26.96
CA VAL A 186 -0.64 15.09 26.58
C VAL A 186 0.33 15.65 25.56
N THR A 187 -0.20 16.34 24.54
CA THR A 187 0.61 16.95 23.49
C THR A 187 1.52 18.04 24.06
N ASP A 188 0.96 18.95 24.86
CA ASP A 188 1.71 20.04 25.50
C ASP A 188 2.80 19.50 26.45
N ASP A 189 2.51 18.42 27.19
CA ASP A 189 3.47 17.77 28.10
C ASP A 189 4.65 17.15 27.33
N ILE A 190 4.38 16.44 26.23
CA ILE A 190 5.43 15.84 25.39
C ILE A 190 6.30 16.91 24.73
N GLN A 191 5.71 17.99 24.25
CA GLN A 191 6.44 19.13 23.69
C GLN A 191 7.36 19.78 24.74
N ALA A 192 6.90 19.97 25.98
CA ALA A 192 7.72 20.50 27.06
C ALA A 192 8.87 19.56 27.46
N GLU A 193 8.63 18.25 27.46
CA GLU A 193 9.65 17.24 27.69
C GLU A 193 10.68 17.21 26.57
N GLN A 194 10.25 17.27 25.31
CA GLN A 194 11.14 17.27 24.16
C GLN A 194 12.01 18.52 24.13
N GLU A 195 11.47 19.70 24.46
CA GLU A 195 12.26 20.92 24.57
C GLU A 195 13.41 20.76 25.60
N THR A 196 13.17 20.01 26.67
CA THR A 196 14.19 19.67 27.66
C THR A 196 15.26 18.73 27.11
N VAL A 197 14.86 17.70 26.36
CA VAL A 197 15.79 16.77 25.68
C VAL A 197 16.65 17.54 24.67
N ARG A 198 16.02 18.36 23.82
CA ARG A 198 16.65 19.16 22.79
C ARG A 198 17.75 20.07 23.38
N LYS A 199 17.42 20.86 24.41
CA LYS A 199 18.37 21.76 25.10
C LYS A 199 19.54 21.03 25.78
N GLN A 200 19.38 19.75 26.12
CA GLN A 200 20.42 18.96 26.78
C GLN A 200 21.35 18.27 25.80
N GLN A 201 20.83 17.81 24.66
CA GLN A 201 21.57 16.98 23.71
C GLN A 201 22.18 17.75 22.56
N PHE A 202 21.56 18.87 22.19
CA PHE A 202 21.90 19.57 20.97
C PHE A 202 22.28 21.03 21.19
N GLU A 203 23.18 21.49 20.33
CA GLU A 203 23.60 22.87 20.19
C GLU A 203 22.92 23.45 18.93
N GLU A 204 22.20 24.55 19.10
CA GLU A 204 21.60 25.29 17.99
C GLU A 204 22.67 25.79 17.01
N THR A 205 22.33 25.78 15.72
CA THR A 205 23.19 26.30 14.66
C THR A 205 22.52 27.45 13.93
N GLU A 206 23.33 28.25 13.26
CA GLU A 206 22.93 29.33 12.38
C GLU A 206 23.64 29.13 11.04
N LEU A 207 22.85 28.93 10.00
CA LEU A 207 23.23 28.79 8.62
C LEU A 207 22.95 30.11 7.90
N THR A 208 24.00 30.70 7.35
CA THR A 208 23.88 31.88 6.49
C THR A 208 24.46 31.54 5.12
N VAL A 209 23.77 31.95 4.05
CA VAL A 209 24.24 31.75 2.68
C VAL A 209 24.13 33.07 1.94
N VAL A 210 25.25 33.52 1.38
CA VAL A 210 25.31 34.77 0.63
C VAL A 210 25.60 34.45 -0.84
N PRO A 211 24.60 34.58 -1.72
CA PRO A 211 24.79 34.34 -3.15
C PRO A 211 25.53 35.49 -3.83
N GLU A 212 26.28 35.19 -4.87
CA GLU A 212 26.88 36.18 -5.77
C GLU A 212 25.87 36.75 -6.77
N ARG A 213 24.84 35.96 -7.11
CA ARG A 213 23.74 36.28 -8.03
C ARG A 213 22.45 35.57 -7.61
N THR A 214 21.30 36.11 -8.00
CA THR A 214 19.97 35.55 -7.72
C THR A 214 19.20 35.18 -8.98
N ASP A 215 19.53 35.79 -10.12
CA ASP A 215 19.10 35.32 -11.44
C ASP A 215 20.00 34.16 -11.85
N ILE A 216 19.42 32.96 -11.98
CA ILE A 216 20.14 31.70 -12.16
C ILE A 216 19.53 30.87 -13.29
N SER A 217 20.32 30.00 -13.89
CA SER A 217 19.87 29.00 -14.87
C SER A 217 20.75 27.76 -14.77
N PHE A 218 20.42 26.72 -15.55
CA PHE A 218 21.32 25.57 -15.65
C PHE A 218 22.71 25.99 -16.15
N LEU A 219 22.83 26.96 -17.06
CA LEU A 219 24.14 27.41 -17.57
C LEU A 219 24.83 28.43 -16.65
N GLU A 220 24.04 29.21 -15.92
CA GLU A 220 24.49 30.21 -14.96
C GLU A 220 24.06 29.81 -13.53
N PRO A 221 24.81 28.90 -12.88
CA PRO A 221 24.42 28.37 -11.58
C PRO A 221 24.46 29.44 -10.48
N LEU A 222 23.74 29.17 -9.39
CA LEU A 222 23.92 29.89 -8.15
C LEU A 222 25.31 29.56 -7.59
N VAL A 223 26.13 30.59 -7.40
CA VAL A 223 27.39 30.48 -6.65
C VAL A 223 27.26 31.30 -5.39
N ALA A 224 27.51 30.68 -4.24
CA ALA A 224 27.35 31.30 -2.94
C ALA A 224 28.48 30.92 -1.97
N VAL A 225 28.67 31.75 -0.96
CA VAL A 225 29.49 31.40 0.21
C VAL A 225 28.55 31.20 1.39
N GLY A 226 28.50 29.98 1.89
CA GLY A 226 27.81 29.64 3.11
C GLY A 226 28.72 29.76 4.33
N GLU A 227 28.12 29.97 5.49
CA GLU A 227 28.78 30.00 6.78
C GLU A 227 27.88 29.33 7.83
N LEU A 228 28.44 28.33 8.53
CA LEU A 228 27.76 27.57 9.56
C LEU A 228 28.39 27.85 10.93
N ARG A 229 27.58 28.36 11.86
CA ARG A 229 27.98 28.68 13.23
C ARG A 229 27.06 28.00 14.23
N ARG A 230 27.54 27.91 15.46
CA ARG A 230 26.68 27.66 16.62
C ARG A 230 25.97 28.97 17.00
N ALA A 231 24.88 28.88 17.77
CA ALA A 231 24.16 30.04 18.27
C ALA A 231 25.02 31.01 19.12
N ASP A 232 26.13 30.55 19.70
CA ASP A 232 27.09 31.41 20.42
C ASP A 232 28.08 32.17 19.51
N GLY A 233 27.97 31.98 18.19
CA GLY A 233 28.83 32.55 17.16
C GLY A 233 30.12 31.76 16.90
N THR A 234 30.36 30.63 17.58
CA THR A 234 31.52 29.78 17.31
C THR A 234 31.37 29.05 15.97
N PRO A 235 32.37 29.08 15.07
CA PRO A 235 32.26 28.42 13.77
C PRO A 235 32.35 26.89 13.88
N ILE A 236 31.51 26.18 13.13
CA ILE A 236 31.62 24.73 12.94
C ILE A 236 32.68 24.50 11.87
N SER A 237 33.89 24.13 12.27
CA SER A 237 35.09 24.28 11.44
C SER A 237 35.72 22.96 11.02
N ASN A 238 36.10 22.83 9.75
CA ASN A 238 36.75 21.63 9.19
C ASN A 238 35.90 20.36 9.32
N GLU A 239 34.58 20.51 9.20
CA GLU A 239 33.62 19.41 9.26
C GLU A 239 32.98 19.19 7.89
N GLU A 240 32.81 17.93 7.51
CA GLU A 240 31.94 17.58 6.39
C GLU A 240 30.49 17.70 6.85
N VAL A 241 29.72 18.54 6.16
CA VAL A 241 28.31 18.80 6.46
C VAL A 241 27.45 18.46 5.25
N ARG A 242 26.25 17.95 5.51
CA ARG A 242 25.23 17.70 4.48
C ARG A 242 24.30 18.91 4.38
N LEU A 243 24.07 19.35 3.15
CA LEU A 243 23.14 20.41 2.83
C LEU A 243 22.06 19.87 1.90
N ASP A 244 20.81 20.18 2.18
CA ASP A 244 19.73 20.00 1.22
C ASP A 244 19.44 21.39 0.60
N VAL A 245 19.50 21.47 -0.72
CA VAL A 245 19.40 22.69 -1.54
C VAL A 245 18.32 22.45 -2.57
N GLY A 246 17.12 23.02 -2.34
CA GLY A 246 15.94 22.64 -3.11
C GLY A 246 15.68 21.14 -3.01
N THR A 247 15.68 20.44 -4.16
CA THR A 247 15.52 18.97 -4.26
C THR A 247 16.84 18.19 -4.22
N HIS A 248 17.97 18.89 -4.11
CA HIS A 248 19.31 18.29 -4.22
C HIS A 248 19.98 18.18 -2.86
N THR A 249 20.74 17.10 -2.64
CA THR A 249 21.57 16.93 -1.45
C THR A 249 23.04 17.04 -1.81
N GLU A 250 23.76 17.91 -1.14
CA GLU A 250 25.19 18.15 -1.32
C GLU A 250 25.98 17.88 -0.03
N ARG A 251 27.27 17.57 -0.19
CA ARG A 251 28.22 17.50 0.92
C ARG A 251 29.33 18.51 0.71
N VAL A 252 29.54 19.35 1.71
CA VAL A 252 30.59 20.37 1.69
C VAL A 252 31.44 20.26 2.94
N THR A 253 32.69 20.71 2.87
CA THR A 253 33.57 20.80 4.04
C THR A 253 33.70 22.25 4.46
N THR A 254 33.37 22.55 5.72
CA THR A 254 33.57 23.89 6.27
C THR A 254 35.04 24.18 6.49
N ASP A 255 35.48 25.43 6.33
CA ASP A 255 36.86 25.84 6.61
C ASP A 255 37.07 26.16 8.10
N SER A 256 38.26 26.67 8.44
CA SER A 256 38.59 27.08 9.82
C SER A 256 37.73 28.22 10.41
N ALA A 257 36.97 28.92 9.57
CA ALA A 257 36.06 29.99 9.94
C ALA A 257 34.58 29.57 9.83
N GLY A 258 34.31 28.30 9.53
CA GLY A 258 32.96 27.74 9.36
C GLY A 258 32.35 27.99 7.98
N ARG A 259 33.15 28.44 7.00
CA ARG A 259 32.66 28.80 5.67
C ARG A 259 32.78 27.65 4.68
N PHE A 260 31.88 27.61 3.72
CA PHE A 260 31.92 26.63 2.64
C PHE A 260 31.47 27.26 1.31
N PRO A 261 32.03 26.82 0.18
CA PRO A 261 31.48 27.16 -1.13
C PRO A 261 30.20 26.37 -1.37
N LEU A 262 29.23 26.98 -2.03
CA LEU A 262 28.03 26.33 -2.53
C LEU A 262 27.87 26.68 -4.01
N GLU A 263 27.73 25.67 -4.86
CA GLU A 263 27.30 25.83 -6.25
C GLU A 263 26.02 25.03 -6.42
N TYR A 264 24.99 25.65 -7.00
CA TYR A 264 23.72 24.97 -7.25
C TYR A 264 23.23 25.28 -8.65
N ARG A 265 22.90 24.22 -9.39
CA ARG A 265 22.52 24.27 -10.80
C ARG A 265 21.10 23.72 -10.96
N PRO A 266 20.10 24.58 -11.22
CA PRO A 266 18.73 24.12 -11.32
C PRO A 266 18.54 23.25 -12.57
N THR A 267 17.77 22.18 -12.44
CA THR A 267 17.46 21.21 -13.50
C THR A 267 15.95 21.03 -13.67
N ASN A 268 15.23 20.63 -12.62
CA ASN A 268 13.80 20.29 -12.64
C ASN A 268 12.93 21.25 -11.83
N GLU A 269 13.50 22.31 -11.26
CA GLU A 269 12.80 23.34 -10.52
C GLU A 269 11.87 24.14 -11.44
N SER A 270 10.73 24.56 -10.90
CA SER A 270 9.73 25.31 -11.68
C SER A 270 10.26 26.70 -11.99
N LEU A 271 9.98 27.21 -13.19
CA LEU A 271 10.29 28.61 -13.53
C LEU A 271 9.50 29.62 -12.70
N THR A 272 8.45 29.18 -12.00
CA THR A 272 7.68 30.02 -11.08
C THR A 272 8.24 30.07 -9.67
N ASP A 273 9.25 29.23 -9.36
CA ASP A 273 9.90 29.21 -8.06
C ASP A 273 10.75 30.47 -7.89
N ASN A 274 10.49 31.20 -6.82
CA ASN A 274 11.17 32.47 -6.53
C ASN A 274 12.03 32.40 -5.27
N GLU A 275 12.10 31.23 -4.64
CA GLU A 275 12.76 31.00 -3.36
C GLU A 275 13.50 29.66 -3.41
N LEU A 276 14.78 29.66 -3.04
CA LEU A 276 15.60 28.47 -2.87
C LEU A 276 15.89 28.26 -1.40
N THR A 277 15.44 27.13 -0.85
CA THR A 277 15.75 26.75 0.53
C THR A 277 17.07 25.97 0.59
N VAL A 278 17.96 26.40 1.48
CA VAL A 278 19.20 25.70 1.84
C VAL A 278 19.10 25.28 3.30
N GLN A 279 19.20 23.97 3.57
CA GLN A 279 19.07 23.40 4.90
C GLN A 279 20.32 22.62 5.28
N TYR A 280 20.90 22.93 6.43
CA TYR A 280 21.90 22.08 7.06
C TYR A 280 21.23 20.89 7.74
N VAL A 281 21.59 19.68 7.33
CA VAL A 281 21.04 18.44 7.87
C VAL A 281 22.13 17.68 8.63
N PRO A 282 22.14 17.76 9.97
CA PRO A 282 23.14 17.08 10.78
C PRO A 282 23.00 15.55 10.70
N GLU A 283 24.11 14.85 10.89
CA GLU A 283 24.08 13.39 11.11
C GLU A 283 23.29 13.02 12.37
N THR A 284 22.76 11.80 12.43
CA THR A 284 21.94 11.32 13.56
C THR A 284 22.67 11.27 14.90
N GLN A 285 24.01 11.28 14.90
CA GLN A 285 24.86 11.32 16.11
C GLN A 285 25.45 12.71 16.41
N SER A 286 25.21 13.70 15.54
CA SER A 286 25.78 15.03 15.67
C SER A 286 25.24 15.74 16.92
N ALA A 287 26.07 16.58 17.55
CA ALA A 287 25.63 17.44 18.64
C ALA A 287 24.89 18.69 18.14
N TYR A 288 24.81 18.90 16.82
CA TYR A 288 24.23 20.10 16.24
C TYR A 288 22.79 19.87 15.79
N LEU A 289 21.94 20.88 15.99
CA LEU A 289 20.65 20.99 15.31
C LEU A 289 20.84 21.44 13.86
N GLY A 290 19.91 21.04 13.00
CA GLY A 290 19.82 21.60 11.66
C GLY A 290 19.36 23.05 11.70
N ASP A 291 19.62 23.76 10.62
CA ASP A 291 19.12 25.11 10.40
C ASP A 291 18.84 25.31 8.91
N LYS A 292 17.94 26.22 8.56
CA LYS A 292 17.59 26.49 7.17
C LYS A 292 17.56 27.98 6.88
N THR A 293 17.94 28.34 5.66
CA THR A 293 17.88 29.70 5.14
C THR A 293 17.26 29.68 3.74
N THR A 294 16.63 30.79 3.36
CA THR A 294 15.95 30.93 2.07
C THR A 294 16.58 32.07 1.30
N ILE A 295 16.80 31.84 0.00
CA ILE A 295 17.40 32.80 -0.92
C ILE A 295 16.34 33.16 -1.97
N ASP A 296 16.05 34.45 -2.13
CA ASP A 296 15.22 34.92 -3.24
C ASP A 296 15.96 34.69 -4.57
N ILE A 297 15.33 34.00 -5.51
CA ILE A 297 15.90 33.66 -6.82
C ILE A 297 14.93 33.96 -7.97
N SER A 298 15.47 34.01 -9.18
CA SER A 298 14.69 33.94 -10.42
C SER A 298 15.36 32.93 -11.35
N ILE A 299 14.58 31.96 -11.84
CA ILE A 299 15.10 30.88 -12.67
C ILE A 299 14.83 31.18 -14.14
N GLU A 300 15.88 31.19 -14.95
CA GLU A 300 15.80 31.24 -16.41
C GLU A 300 15.95 29.83 -17.00
N GLN A 301 15.10 29.52 -17.98
CA GLN A 301 15.15 28.22 -18.66
C GLN A 301 16.39 28.09 -19.56
N SER A 302 17.03 26.93 -19.52
CA SER A 302 18.11 26.53 -20.45
C SER A 302 17.63 25.41 -21.37
N GLU A 303 18.04 25.42 -22.63
CA GLU A 303 17.68 24.41 -23.63
C GLU A 303 18.77 23.33 -23.75
N PRO A 304 18.55 22.11 -23.24
CA PRO A 304 19.47 21.00 -23.44
C PRO A 304 19.27 20.31 -24.80
N THR A 305 20.28 19.54 -25.21
CA THR A 305 20.30 18.70 -26.41
C THR A 305 20.60 17.26 -26.01
N ILE A 306 19.76 16.33 -26.47
CA ILE A 306 20.03 14.88 -26.43
C ILE A 306 20.74 14.49 -27.73
N SER A 307 21.74 13.63 -27.64
CA SER A 307 22.40 13.01 -28.80
C SER A 307 22.50 11.51 -28.58
N LEU A 308 21.84 10.72 -29.43
CA LEU A 308 21.92 9.26 -29.39
C LEU A 308 23.18 8.76 -30.11
N ASP A 309 24.00 7.98 -29.40
CA ASP A 309 25.24 7.40 -29.92
C ASP A 309 25.06 5.94 -30.34
N ASN A 310 24.33 5.17 -29.53
CA ASN A 310 24.11 3.75 -29.75
C ASN A 310 22.67 3.38 -29.43
N VAL A 311 22.01 2.74 -30.37
CA VAL A 311 20.65 2.22 -30.21
C VAL A 311 20.54 0.85 -30.84
N SER A 312 19.68 0.01 -30.29
CA SER A 312 19.37 -1.28 -30.90
C SER A 312 18.78 -1.06 -32.30
N SER A 313 19.34 -1.73 -33.30
CA SER A 313 18.86 -1.59 -34.69
C SER A 313 17.64 -2.48 -34.97
N GLU A 314 17.57 -3.63 -34.30
CA GLU A 314 16.54 -4.64 -34.49
C GLU A 314 16.27 -5.34 -33.15
N VAL A 315 15.00 -5.51 -32.79
CA VAL A 315 14.53 -6.12 -31.53
C VAL A 315 13.21 -6.86 -31.77
N ALA A 316 12.89 -7.84 -30.93
CA ALA A 316 11.62 -8.57 -30.93
C ALA A 316 10.91 -8.44 -29.57
N TYR A 317 9.71 -9.03 -29.44
CA TYR A 317 9.01 -9.12 -28.16
C TYR A 317 9.92 -9.63 -27.05
N ARG A 318 9.87 -8.99 -25.88
CA ARG A 318 10.71 -9.28 -24.69
C ARG A 318 12.21 -9.10 -24.86
N GLU A 319 12.70 -8.69 -26.02
CA GLU A 319 14.10 -8.32 -26.16
C GLU A 319 14.36 -6.91 -25.59
N GLU A 320 15.62 -6.68 -25.21
CA GLU A 320 16.04 -5.41 -24.65
C GLU A 320 16.34 -4.37 -25.74
N VAL A 321 15.63 -3.25 -25.69
CA VAL A 321 15.92 -2.04 -26.45
C VAL A 321 17.01 -1.25 -25.72
N ALA A 322 18.27 -1.47 -26.08
CA ALA A 322 19.39 -0.68 -25.58
C ALA A 322 19.43 0.72 -26.20
N VAL A 323 19.66 1.74 -25.37
CA VAL A 323 19.85 3.14 -25.73
C VAL A 323 21.03 3.74 -24.97
N ALA A 324 21.92 4.44 -25.65
CA ALA A 324 23.01 5.19 -25.05
C ALA A 324 23.29 6.49 -25.81
N GLY A 325 23.75 7.51 -25.07
CA GLY A 325 24.04 8.81 -25.63
C GLY A 325 24.40 9.86 -24.57
N GLU A 326 24.34 11.11 -24.98
CA GLU A 326 24.70 12.27 -24.16
C GLU A 326 23.54 13.26 -24.04
N LEU A 327 23.44 13.93 -22.89
CA LEU A 327 22.56 15.06 -22.61
C LEU A 327 23.42 16.25 -22.15
N THR A 328 23.43 17.31 -22.94
CA THR A 328 24.23 18.51 -22.65
C THR A 328 23.45 19.79 -22.90
N ALA A 329 23.75 20.87 -22.17
CA ALA A 329 23.31 22.22 -22.48
C ALA A 329 24.54 23.07 -22.83
N GLU A 330 24.62 23.57 -24.06
CA GLU A 330 25.81 24.28 -24.59
C GLU A 330 27.16 23.55 -24.32
N GLY A 331 27.14 22.20 -24.31
CA GLY A 331 28.31 21.37 -24.03
C GLY A 331 28.63 21.16 -22.53
N VAL A 332 27.83 21.71 -21.62
CA VAL A 332 27.86 21.38 -20.19
C VAL A 332 27.04 20.10 -19.96
N PRO A 333 27.60 19.05 -19.34
CA PRO A 333 26.88 17.80 -19.06
C PRO A 333 25.73 18.04 -18.07
N VAL A 334 24.56 17.47 -18.37
CA VAL A 334 23.37 17.53 -17.49
C VAL A 334 23.30 16.27 -16.65
N ASP A 335 23.06 16.43 -15.34
CA ASP A 335 23.01 15.34 -14.36
C ASP A 335 21.72 15.34 -13.56
N GLY A 336 21.42 14.23 -12.89
CA GLY A 336 20.31 14.16 -11.93
C GLY A 336 18.92 14.13 -12.57
N VAL A 337 18.83 13.95 -13.88
CA VAL A 337 17.56 13.85 -14.62
C VAL A 337 17.35 12.45 -15.19
N THR A 338 16.09 12.12 -15.47
CA THR A 338 15.67 10.84 -16.04
C THR A 338 15.01 11.07 -17.40
N LEU A 339 15.45 10.34 -18.42
CA LEU A 339 14.89 10.39 -19.77
C LEU A 339 13.85 9.29 -19.94
N ALA A 340 12.77 9.59 -20.67
CA ALA A 340 11.79 8.60 -21.12
C ALA A 340 12.24 7.96 -22.44
N VAL A 341 12.16 6.63 -22.52
CA VAL A 341 12.39 5.86 -23.74
C VAL A 341 11.05 5.45 -24.30
N ILE A 342 10.78 5.85 -25.54
CA ILE A 342 9.48 5.73 -26.18
C ILE A 342 9.65 5.05 -27.54
N VAL A 343 8.87 4.01 -27.82
CA VAL A 343 8.82 3.36 -29.14
C VAL A 343 7.39 3.41 -29.64
N ASP A 344 7.20 3.93 -30.85
CA ASP A 344 5.88 4.15 -31.46
C ASP A 344 4.85 4.84 -30.54
N ASP A 345 5.31 5.89 -29.85
CA ASP A 345 4.55 6.67 -28.87
C ASP A 345 4.17 5.94 -27.57
N GLU A 346 4.58 4.67 -27.39
CA GLU A 346 4.51 3.93 -26.13
C GLU A 346 5.79 4.09 -25.30
N ARG A 347 5.66 4.43 -24.00
CA ARG A 347 6.80 4.50 -23.08
C ARG A 347 7.17 3.10 -22.61
N ILE A 348 8.28 2.58 -23.12
CA ILE A 348 8.80 1.26 -22.76
C ILE A 348 9.72 1.29 -21.52
N GLY A 349 10.22 2.47 -21.12
CA GLY A 349 11.08 2.58 -19.95
C GLY A 349 11.65 3.97 -19.71
N THR A 350 12.66 4.03 -18.84
CA THR A 350 13.41 5.25 -18.51
C THR A 350 14.89 4.98 -18.31
N VAL A 351 15.72 5.99 -18.58
CA VAL A 351 17.16 5.92 -18.35
C VAL A 351 17.66 7.15 -17.56
N PRO A 352 18.37 6.97 -16.44
CA PRO A 352 18.95 8.07 -15.69
C PRO A 352 20.19 8.63 -16.38
N VAL A 353 20.43 9.94 -16.25
CA VAL A 353 21.61 10.61 -16.79
C VAL A 353 22.65 10.84 -15.68
N ARG A 354 23.90 10.48 -15.95
CA ARG A 354 25.05 10.64 -15.04
C ARG A 354 26.27 11.16 -15.78
N ASN A 355 26.85 12.24 -15.27
CA ASN A 355 27.89 13.03 -15.93
C ASN A 355 27.56 13.38 -17.39
N GLY A 356 26.31 13.74 -17.69
CA GLY A 356 25.83 14.04 -19.05
C GLY A 356 25.70 12.82 -19.96
N VAL A 357 25.90 11.60 -19.47
CA VAL A 357 25.81 10.36 -20.25
C VAL A 357 24.66 9.52 -19.74
N PHE A 358 23.93 8.89 -20.65
CA PHE A 358 22.93 7.88 -20.34
C PHE A 358 23.23 6.59 -21.10
N ASP A 359 23.00 5.47 -20.45
CA ASP A 359 23.15 4.11 -21.00
C ASP A 359 22.17 3.21 -20.25
N GLY A 360 21.26 2.57 -20.99
CA GLY A 360 20.22 1.74 -20.40
C GLY A 360 19.50 0.87 -21.42
N SER A 361 18.71 -0.06 -20.91
CA SER A 361 17.85 -0.94 -21.70
C SER A 361 16.42 -0.92 -21.17
N ALA A 362 15.47 -1.23 -22.05
CA ALA A 362 14.07 -1.43 -21.70
C ALA A 362 13.51 -2.62 -22.49
N THR A 363 12.67 -3.44 -21.87
CA THR A 363 12.06 -4.59 -22.53
C THR A 363 10.98 -4.13 -23.51
N LEU A 364 10.98 -4.67 -24.74
CA LEU A 364 9.96 -4.35 -25.73
C LEU A 364 8.63 -5.07 -25.39
N PRO A 365 7.51 -4.34 -25.20
CA PRO A 365 6.20 -4.92 -24.96
C PRO A 365 5.55 -5.44 -26.26
N ALA A 366 4.46 -6.19 -26.13
CA ALA A 366 3.72 -6.73 -27.27
C ALA A 366 2.99 -5.63 -28.06
N SER A 367 2.48 -4.60 -27.38
CA SER A 367 1.69 -3.47 -27.91
C SER A 367 2.43 -2.52 -28.87
N VAL A 368 3.72 -2.75 -29.11
CA VAL A 368 4.46 -2.04 -30.15
C VAL A 368 4.37 -2.84 -31.45
N GLU A 369 3.82 -2.24 -32.50
CA GLU A 369 3.70 -2.87 -33.83
C GLU A 369 5.05 -3.32 -34.42
N ASP A 370 5.05 -4.44 -35.15
CA ASP A 370 6.21 -4.88 -35.92
C ASP A 370 6.59 -3.90 -37.06
N GLY A 371 7.77 -4.08 -37.63
CA GLY A 371 8.29 -3.24 -38.72
C GLY A 371 9.16 -2.07 -38.24
N THR A 372 9.31 -1.02 -39.06
CA THR A 372 10.20 0.10 -38.73
C THR A 372 9.48 1.11 -37.85
N GLN A 373 9.82 1.14 -36.56
CA GLN A 373 9.24 2.03 -35.57
C GLN A 373 10.17 3.17 -35.19
N LYS A 374 9.57 4.27 -34.71
CA LYS A 374 10.33 5.42 -34.19
C LYS A 374 10.69 5.16 -32.73
N LEU A 375 11.99 5.20 -32.43
CA LEU A 375 12.50 5.25 -31.07
C LEU A 375 12.83 6.69 -30.72
N ARG A 376 12.23 7.21 -29.65
CA ARG A 376 12.42 8.57 -29.14
C ARG A 376 12.93 8.50 -27.71
N VAL A 377 14.04 9.17 -27.44
CA VAL A 377 14.51 9.43 -26.08
C VAL A 377 14.24 10.89 -25.77
N ARG A 378 13.53 11.17 -24.67
CA ARG A 378 13.02 12.52 -24.35
C ARG A 378 13.24 12.87 -22.88
N LEU A 379 13.66 14.11 -22.63
CA LEU A 379 13.53 14.78 -21.34
C LEU A 379 12.12 15.39 -21.26
N PRO A 380 11.22 14.87 -20.41
CA PRO A 380 9.79 15.21 -20.44
C PRO A 380 9.45 16.46 -19.59
N PHE A 381 10.31 17.48 -19.64
CA PHE A 381 10.15 18.67 -18.79
C PHE A 381 9.31 19.75 -19.48
N GLU A 382 8.44 20.38 -18.70
CA GLU A 382 7.57 21.50 -19.12
C GLU A 382 7.68 22.60 -18.05
N GLU A 383 7.92 23.84 -18.46
CA GLU A 383 8.02 25.00 -17.56
C GLU A 383 9.02 24.82 -16.38
N GLN A 384 10.08 24.07 -16.60
CA GLN A 384 11.18 23.84 -15.64
C GLN A 384 12.48 24.52 -16.07
N ALA A 385 13.46 24.55 -15.17
CA ALA A 385 14.79 25.14 -15.38
C ALA A 385 15.51 24.59 -16.64
N LEU A 386 15.35 23.30 -16.94
CA LEU A 386 15.69 22.71 -18.23
C LEU A 386 14.44 22.57 -19.10
N ALA A 387 14.54 22.98 -20.37
CA ALA A 387 13.49 22.74 -21.35
C ALA A 387 13.41 21.25 -21.72
N GLY A 388 12.20 20.77 -22.01
CA GLY A 388 12.01 19.46 -22.62
C GLY A 388 12.69 19.37 -23.98
N THR A 389 13.36 18.24 -24.24
CA THR A 389 14.10 17.99 -25.48
C THR A 389 14.01 16.51 -25.84
N ALA A 390 14.15 16.18 -27.11
CA ALA A 390 14.10 14.80 -27.57
C ALA A 390 15.04 14.56 -28.74
N ASP A 391 15.57 13.35 -28.83
CA ASP A 391 16.21 12.83 -30.02
C ASP A 391 15.45 11.59 -30.51
N THR A 392 15.43 11.37 -31.82
CA THR A 392 14.63 10.31 -32.45
C THR A 392 15.44 9.58 -33.52
N THR A 393 15.38 8.26 -33.45
CA THR A 393 15.94 7.35 -34.43
C THR A 393 14.90 6.28 -34.81
N ASN A 394 15.28 5.35 -35.69
CA ASN A 394 14.43 4.23 -36.04
C ASN A 394 15.00 2.94 -35.46
N VAL A 395 14.10 2.04 -35.08
CA VAL A 395 14.38 0.65 -34.69
C VAL A 395 13.49 -0.27 -35.51
N THR A 396 14.01 -1.42 -35.94
CA THR A 396 13.19 -2.45 -36.59
C THR A 396 12.67 -3.42 -35.53
N ILE A 397 11.36 -3.50 -35.40
CA ILE A 397 10.67 -4.45 -34.55
C ILE A 397 10.38 -5.69 -35.40
N ARG A 398 10.81 -6.85 -34.90
CA ARG A 398 10.54 -8.14 -35.55
C ARG A 398 9.24 -8.71 -35.02
N GLU A 399 8.40 -9.17 -35.94
CA GLU A 399 7.26 -10.02 -35.61
C GLU A 399 7.76 -11.28 -34.89
N THR A 400 7.11 -11.61 -33.79
CA THR A 400 7.41 -12.79 -32.96
C THR A 400 6.30 -13.81 -33.15
N GLU A 401 6.65 -15.02 -33.60
CA GLU A 401 5.68 -16.10 -33.79
C GLU A 401 4.97 -16.42 -32.46
N SER A 402 3.64 -16.43 -32.48
CA SER A 402 2.80 -16.78 -31.34
C SER A 402 2.08 -18.10 -31.56
N GLN A 403 1.69 -18.75 -30.46
CA GLN A 403 0.93 -19.99 -30.44
C GLN A 403 -0.24 -19.83 -29.47
N LEU A 404 -1.41 -20.30 -29.90
CA LEU A 404 -2.60 -20.39 -29.06
C LEU A 404 -2.91 -21.86 -28.80
N SER A 405 -3.37 -22.16 -27.60
CA SER A 405 -3.98 -23.44 -27.28
C SER A 405 -5.34 -23.22 -26.63
N VAL A 406 -6.36 -23.96 -27.06
CA VAL A 406 -7.70 -23.86 -26.46
C VAL A 406 -8.26 -25.24 -26.12
N THR A 407 -8.86 -25.31 -24.94
CA THR A 407 -9.65 -26.44 -24.47
C THR A 407 -10.99 -25.91 -24.00
N ALA A 408 -12.04 -26.68 -24.22
CA ALA A 408 -13.38 -26.29 -23.78
C ALA A 408 -14.12 -27.52 -23.28
N LEU A 409 -14.89 -27.33 -22.22
CA LEU A 409 -15.70 -28.35 -21.58
C LEU A 409 -17.12 -27.82 -21.40
N ALA A 410 -18.11 -28.67 -21.68
CA ALA A 410 -19.49 -28.34 -21.37
C ALA A 410 -19.68 -28.35 -19.85
N ASP A 411 -20.20 -27.26 -19.31
CA ASP A 411 -20.58 -27.13 -17.90
C ASP A 411 -22.06 -27.51 -17.71
N ASP A 412 -22.91 -27.03 -18.62
CA ASP A 412 -24.32 -27.43 -18.75
C ASP A 412 -24.72 -27.50 -20.24
N THR A 413 -25.99 -27.80 -20.54
CA THR A 413 -26.55 -27.97 -21.88
C THR A 413 -26.40 -26.79 -22.84
N ARG A 414 -26.01 -25.60 -22.38
CA ARG A 414 -25.74 -24.42 -23.22
C ARG A 414 -24.63 -23.50 -22.69
N THR A 415 -23.75 -24.02 -21.86
CA THR A 415 -22.68 -23.24 -21.23
C THR A 415 -21.38 -24.01 -21.35
N LEU A 416 -20.32 -23.34 -21.81
CA LEU A 416 -18.99 -23.91 -21.98
C LEU A 416 -17.99 -23.14 -21.13
N VAL A 417 -17.14 -23.85 -20.40
CA VAL A 417 -15.93 -23.26 -19.80
C VAL A 417 -14.79 -23.44 -20.80
N VAL A 418 -14.20 -22.33 -21.22
CA VAL A 418 -13.10 -22.26 -22.18
C VAL A 418 -11.83 -21.93 -21.42
N ASN A 419 -10.78 -22.72 -21.62
CA ASN A 419 -9.46 -22.52 -21.04
C ASN A 419 -8.42 -22.52 -22.14
N GLY A 420 -7.45 -21.61 -22.10
CA GLY A 420 -6.38 -21.60 -23.07
C GLY A 420 -5.14 -20.85 -22.63
N THR A 421 -4.13 -20.90 -23.50
CA THR A 421 -2.89 -20.13 -23.36
C THR A 421 -2.54 -19.46 -24.68
N LEU A 422 -1.98 -18.25 -24.59
CA LEU A 422 -1.30 -17.55 -25.68
C LEU A 422 0.18 -17.42 -25.28
N ASP A 423 1.05 -18.05 -26.04
CA ASP A 423 2.48 -18.14 -25.78
C ASP A 423 3.29 -17.73 -27.01
N THR A 424 4.54 -17.33 -26.83
CA THR A 424 5.50 -17.39 -27.95
C THR A 424 5.74 -18.86 -28.32
N VAL A 425 6.21 -19.14 -29.53
CA VAL A 425 6.61 -20.52 -29.92
C VAL A 425 7.73 -21.11 -29.04
N ASN A 426 8.43 -20.29 -28.26
CA ASN A 426 9.44 -20.72 -27.30
C ASN A 426 8.85 -21.05 -25.92
N GLY A 427 7.55 -20.86 -25.72
CA GLY A 427 6.82 -21.14 -24.48
C GLY A 427 6.79 -19.96 -23.49
N ASP A 428 7.03 -18.73 -23.95
CA ASP A 428 6.92 -17.55 -23.08
C ASP A 428 5.49 -17.00 -23.15
N GLY A 429 4.70 -17.13 -22.07
CA GLY A 429 3.31 -16.68 -22.05
C GLY A 429 3.12 -15.19 -22.30
N ILE A 430 2.19 -14.82 -23.16
CA ILE A 430 1.94 -13.45 -23.61
C ILE A 430 0.78 -12.87 -22.81
N SER A 431 1.04 -11.83 -22.02
CA SER A 431 0.05 -11.24 -21.10
C SER A 431 -0.58 -9.96 -21.65
N GLY A 432 -1.83 -9.70 -21.28
CA GLY A 432 -2.55 -8.45 -21.58
C GLY A 432 -3.10 -8.35 -23.00
N GLU A 433 -2.91 -9.39 -23.81
CA GLU A 433 -3.40 -9.47 -25.18
C GLU A 433 -4.83 -10.03 -25.22
N ARG A 434 -5.64 -9.52 -26.16
CA ARG A 434 -7.05 -9.89 -26.32
C ARG A 434 -7.21 -11.11 -27.23
N VAL A 435 -7.95 -12.11 -26.75
CA VAL A 435 -8.32 -13.31 -27.49
C VAL A 435 -9.83 -13.33 -27.69
N ASP A 436 -10.28 -13.45 -28.95
CA ASP A 436 -11.68 -13.57 -29.30
C ASP A 436 -12.12 -15.04 -29.26
N ILE A 437 -13.19 -15.34 -28.53
CA ILE A 437 -13.78 -16.67 -28.40
C ILE A 437 -14.99 -16.76 -29.31
N GLY A 438 -15.03 -17.79 -30.15
CA GLY A 438 -16.10 -18.05 -31.10
C GLY A 438 -16.70 -19.45 -30.98
N ILE A 439 -17.98 -19.57 -31.32
CA ILE A 439 -18.72 -20.84 -31.41
C ILE A 439 -19.27 -20.96 -32.83
N ASP A 440 -18.87 -22.02 -33.55
CA ASP A 440 -19.20 -22.27 -34.97
C ASP A 440 -18.97 -21.04 -35.88
N GLY A 441 -17.89 -20.31 -35.61
CA GLY A 441 -17.46 -19.13 -36.37
C GLY A 441 -18.19 -17.82 -36.01
N VAL A 442 -19.02 -17.82 -34.97
CA VAL A 442 -19.61 -16.60 -34.39
C VAL A 442 -18.83 -16.23 -33.14
N THR A 443 -18.16 -15.07 -33.13
CA THR A 443 -17.54 -14.53 -31.91
C THR A 443 -18.60 -14.27 -30.86
N VAL A 444 -18.47 -14.92 -29.70
CA VAL A 444 -19.41 -14.83 -28.58
C VAL A 444 -18.84 -14.04 -27.40
N SER A 445 -17.52 -14.03 -27.23
CA SER A 445 -16.83 -13.30 -26.16
C SER A 445 -15.43 -12.84 -26.60
N SER A 446 -14.81 -11.95 -25.81
CA SER A 446 -13.39 -11.63 -25.87
C SER A 446 -12.81 -11.58 -24.46
N VAL A 447 -11.68 -12.24 -24.25
CA VAL A 447 -10.97 -12.29 -22.97
C VAL A 447 -9.55 -11.73 -23.10
N SER A 448 -9.00 -11.15 -22.04
CA SER A 448 -7.59 -10.72 -22.01
C SER A 448 -6.75 -11.78 -21.31
N THR A 449 -5.57 -12.04 -21.84
CA THR A 449 -4.61 -12.98 -21.24
C THR A 449 -4.04 -12.44 -19.94
N GLU A 450 -3.92 -13.31 -18.94
CA GLU A 450 -3.34 -13.00 -17.65
C GLU A 450 -1.81 -12.99 -17.68
N ALA A 451 -1.19 -12.73 -16.52
CA ALA A 451 0.24 -12.91 -16.34
C ALA A 451 0.62 -14.37 -16.65
N GLY A 452 1.58 -14.58 -17.55
CA GLY A 452 1.95 -15.91 -18.02
C GLY A 452 1.09 -16.46 -19.17
N GLY A 453 0.20 -15.64 -19.76
CA GLY A 453 -0.46 -15.93 -21.03
C GLY A 453 -1.68 -16.84 -20.97
N THR A 454 -2.15 -17.20 -19.78
CA THR A 454 -3.39 -17.98 -19.59
C THR A 454 -4.63 -17.12 -19.80
N PHE A 455 -5.73 -17.74 -20.22
CA PHE A 455 -7.06 -17.15 -20.18
C PHE A 455 -8.08 -18.24 -19.91
N ASN A 456 -9.15 -17.91 -19.19
CA ASN A 456 -10.36 -18.69 -19.18
C ASN A 456 -11.58 -17.77 -19.19
N ASP A 457 -12.65 -18.30 -19.76
CA ASP A 457 -13.93 -17.62 -19.88
C ASP A 457 -15.07 -18.66 -19.86
N THR A 458 -16.25 -18.27 -19.37
CA THR A 458 -17.46 -19.03 -19.60
C THR A 458 -18.26 -18.36 -20.71
N VAL A 459 -18.82 -19.17 -21.61
CA VAL A 459 -19.55 -18.67 -22.77
C VAL A 459 -20.85 -19.44 -22.97
N ALA A 460 -21.91 -18.68 -23.22
CA ALA A 460 -23.22 -19.23 -23.59
C ALA A 460 -23.25 -19.63 -25.07
N VAL A 461 -23.73 -20.83 -25.35
CA VAL A 461 -23.90 -21.36 -26.71
C VAL A 461 -25.10 -20.65 -27.37
N PRO A 462 -24.91 -19.93 -28.51
CA PRO A 462 -25.98 -19.18 -29.13
C PRO A 462 -27.16 -20.06 -29.54
N GLU A 463 -28.39 -19.56 -29.39
CA GLU A 463 -29.61 -20.31 -29.78
C GLU A 463 -29.69 -20.64 -31.27
N THR A 464 -28.84 -20.03 -32.10
CA THR A 464 -28.72 -20.31 -33.53
C THR A 464 -27.95 -21.59 -33.84
N VAL A 465 -27.30 -22.19 -32.84
CA VAL A 465 -26.54 -23.44 -32.93
C VAL A 465 -27.40 -24.57 -32.35
N ASP A 466 -27.95 -25.40 -33.25
CA ASP A 466 -28.82 -26.55 -32.91
C ASP A 466 -28.05 -27.89 -32.87
N GLU A 467 -26.72 -27.84 -32.96
CA GLU A 467 -25.87 -29.02 -33.08
C GLU A 467 -25.47 -29.55 -31.69
N SER A 468 -25.40 -30.88 -31.54
CA SER A 468 -24.94 -31.54 -30.31
C SER A 468 -23.42 -31.53 -30.17
N GLU A 469 -22.71 -31.16 -31.23
CA GLU A 469 -21.27 -30.93 -31.26
C GLU A 469 -21.07 -29.51 -31.77
N VAL A 470 -20.27 -28.71 -31.07
CA VAL A 470 -19.97 -27.33 -31.46
C VAL A 470 -18.47 -27.15 -31.57
N THR A 471 -18.03 -26.33 -32.51
CA THR A 471 -16.63 -25.94 -32.66
C THR A 471 -16.38 -24.67 -31.86
N VAL A 472 -15.55 -24.75 -30.83
CA VAL A 472 -15.06 -23.61 -30.07
C VAL A 472 -13.73 -23.18 -30.68
N SER A 473 -13.64 -21.92 -31.10
CA SER A 473 -12.42 -21.32 -31.63
C SER A 473 -11.93 -20.22 -30.71
N ALA A 474 -10.64 -20.12 -30.48
CA ALA A 474 -10.00 -18.94 -29.92
C ALA A 474 -9.13 -18.29 -31.00
N THR A 475 -9.18 -16.97 -31.13
CA THR A 475 -8.44 -16.22 -32.16
C THR A 475 -7.73 -15.02 -31.55
N TYR A 476 -6.43 -14.92 -31.82
CA TYR A 476 -5.61 -13.75 -31.58
C TYR A 476 -5.26 -13.11 -32.93
N ASP A 477 -5.62 -11.84 -33.14
CA ASP A 477 -5.50 -11.19 -34.46
C ASP A 477 -4.20 -10.39 -34.65
N GLY A 478 -3.40 -10.19 -33.60
CA GLY A 478 -2.13 -9.46 -33.63
C GLY A 478 -2.25 -7.98 -34.01
N THR A 479 -3.46 -7.41 -34.04
CA THR A 479 -3.63 -6.03 -34.51
C THR A 479 -3.04 -5.05 -33.50
N GLY A 480 -2.08 -4.23 -33.94
CA GLY A 480 -1.43 -3.26 -33.06
C GLY A 480 -0.31 -3.86 -32.21
N SER A 481 0.16 -5.07 -32.53
CA SER A 481 1.23 -5.75 -31.79
C SER A 481 2.40 -6.16 -32.67
N ASN A 482 3.49 -6.62 -32.05
CA ASN A 482 4.61 -7.27 -32.73
C ASN A 482 4.53 -8.81 -32.70
N LEU A 483 3.34 -9.36 -32.47
CA LEU A 483 3.11 -10.79 -32.35
C LEU A 483 2.32 -11.30 -33.56
N GLU A 484 2.75 -12.42 -34.14
CA GLU A 484 2.05 -13.03 -35.27
C GLU A 484 0.62 -13.44 -34.85
N PRO A 485 -0.43 -13.22 -35.65
CA PRO A 485 -1.77 -13.71 -35.37
C PRO A 485 -1.83 -15.24 -35.30
N THR A 486 -2.68 -15.78 -34.43
CA THR A 486 -2.81 -17.22 -34.21
C THR A 486 -4.24 -17.62 -33.87
N MET A 487 -4.60 -18.87 -34.15
CA MET A 487 -5.94 -19.41 -33.93
C MET A 487 -5.85 -20.89 -33.57
N ASP A 488 -6.68 -21.33 -32.63
CA ASP A 488 -6.85 -22.74 -32.29
C ASP A 488 -8.33 -23.08 -32.14
N GLU A 489 -8.68 -24.35 -32.39
CA GLU A 489 -10.07 -24.83 -32.39
C GLU A 489 -10.17 -26.18 -31.68
N THR A 490 -11.26 -26.38 -30.95
CA THR A 490 -11.62 -27.65 -30.32
C THR A 490 -13.10 -27.95 -30.49
N VAL A 491 -13.47 -29.23 -30.47
CA VAL A 491 -14.86 -29.67 -30.62
C VAL A 491 -15.38 -30.17 -29.29
N VAL A 492 -16.54 -29.65 -28.87
CA VAL A 492 -17.20 -30.01 -27.61
C VAL A 492 -18.56 -30.62 -27.90
N THR A 493 -18.84 -31.76 -27.28
CA THR A 493 -20.19 -32.35 -27.29
C THR A 493 -21.01 -31.77 -26.14
N ILE A 494 -22.15 -31.15 -26.45
CA ILE A 494 -23.06 -30.58 -25.45
C ILE A 494 -24.28 -31.51 -25.35
N ASP A 495 -24.33 -32.29 -24.27
CA ASP A 495 -25.29 -33.39 -24.13
C ASP A 495 -26.69 -32.84 -23.79
N GLY A 496 -27.62 -32.88 -24.75
CA GLY A 496 -29.03 -32.58 -24.50
C GLY A 496 -29.66 -33.70 -23.67
N GLY A 497 -29.87 -33.46 -22.37
CA GLY A 497 -30.20 -34.51 -21.40
C GLY A 497 -31.26 -35.54 -21.82
N ASP A 498 -30.88 -36.83 -21.87
CA ASP A 498 -31.49 -37.92 -21.09
C ASP A 498 -30.74 -39.27 -21.23
N THR A 499 -30.24 -39.79 -20.10
CA THR A 499 -29.94 -41.20 -19.73
C THR A 499 -28.87 -42.05 -20.47
N LEU A 500 -28.00 -42.63 -19.63
CA LEU A 500 -27.01 -43.71 -19.85
C LEU A 500 -27.21 -44.63 -21.08
N SER A 501 -26.16 -44.76 -21.89
CA SER A 501 -25.82 -46.04 -22.52
C SER A 501 -24.34 -46.10 -22.92
N SER A 502 -23.60 -46.97 -22.24
CA SER A 502 -22.24 -47.37 -22.60
C SER A 502 -22.19 -47.96 -24.01
N THR A 503 -21.47 -47.32 -24.94
CA THR A 503 -20.66 -48.09 -25.89
C THR A 503 -19.50 -47.25 -26.43
N VAL A 504 -18.30 -47.55 -25.95
CA VAL A 504 -17.05 -47.24 -26.63
C VAL A 504 -17.07 -47.89 -28.01
N TRP A 505 -16.91 -47.10 -29.07
CA TRP A 505 -16.44 -47.58 -30.36
C TRP A 505 -15.06 -46.99 -30.65
N ILE A 506 -14.06 -47.86 -30.56
CA ILE A 506 -12.77 -47.67 -31.22
C ILE A 506 -12.93 -48.13 -32.67
N ALA A 507 -12.71 -47.21 -33.62
CA ALA A 507 -12.15 -47.43 -34.96
C ALA A 507 -11.96 -46.04 -35.59
N GLY A 508 -10.78 -45.47 -35.85
CA GLY A 508 -9.47 -46.04 -36.18
C GLY A 508 -9.11 -45.65 -37.62
N GLY A 509 -8.12 -44.78 -37.84
CA GLY A 509 -7.79 -44.31 -39.20
C GLY A 509 -6.56 -43.44 -39.48
N PHE A 510 -5.45 -43.56 -38.74
CA PHE A 510 -4.03 -43.39 -39.13
C PHE A 510 -3.52 -42.27 -40.09
N GLY A 511 -2.51 -41.53 -39.59
CA GLY A 511 -1.35 -41.05 -40.36
C GLY A 511 -0.60 -39.86 -39.72
N ALA A 512 0.12 -40.03 -38.59
CA ALA A 512 1.60 -40.03 -38.46
C ALA A 512 2.31 -38.82 -39.14
N ILE A 513 3.17 -38.01 -38.50
CA ILE A 513 4.45 -38.33 -37.82
C ILE A 513 4.91 -37.12 -36.93
N ILE A 514 5.76 -37.41 -35.89
CA ILE A 514 6.78 -36.54 -35.20
C ILE A 514 6.25 -35.81 -33.94
N ALA A 515 6.83 -35.77 -32.73
CA ALA A 515 8.08 -36.25 -32.08
C ALA A 515 7.84 -36.26 -30.54
N ILE A 516 8.36 -37.23 -29.78
CA ILE A 516 9.47 -37.09 -28.81
C ILE A 516 9.29 -35.90 -27.83
N GLY A 517 9.00 -36.21 -26.56
CA GLY A 517 9.03 -35.16 -25.53
C GLY A 517 8.90 -35.52 -24.06
N LEU A 518 8.37 -36.67 -23.63
CA LEU A 518 8.09 -36.86 -22.18
C LEU A 518 8.39 -38.26 -21.64
N LEU A 519 9.67 -38.65 -21.60
CA LEU A 519 10.12 -39.73 -20.69
C LEU A 519 11.63 -39.72 -20.39
N VAL A 520 12.18 -38.58 -19.95
CA VAL A 520 13.46 -38.54 -19.22
C VAL A 520 13.39 -37.43 -18.17
N TRP A 521 12.98 -37.76 -16.93
CA TRP A 521 13.62 -37.11 -15.78
C TRP A 521 13.56 -37.91 -14.48
N TRP A 522 12.55 -38.76 -14.27
CA TRP A 522 12.47 -39.52 -13.02
C TRP A 522 12.87 -40.99 -13.21
N ILE A 523 14.18 -41.25 -13.19
CA ILE A 523 14.86 -42.47 -12.67
C ILE A 523 16.34 -42.40 -13.13
N ARG A 524 17.19 -41.74 -12.32
CA ARG A 524 18.54 -42.24 -11.99
C ARG A 524 19.23 -41.43 -10.88
N ARG A 525 19.02 -41.84 -9.63
CA ARG A 525 20.12 -42.03 -8.65
C ARG A 525 19.64 -42.92 -7.50
N SER A 526 19.60 -44.22 -7.76
CA SER A 526 20.58 -45.21 -7.26
C SER A 526 20.49 -45.45 -5.76
N ASP A 527 19.77 -46.54 -5.47
CA ASP A 527 19.88 -47.42 -4.32
C ASP A 527 21.33 -47.68 -3.88
N SER A 528 21.61 -47.61 -2.58
CA SER A 528 22.74 -48.26 -1.90
C SER A 528 22.50 -48.30 -0.38
N THR A 529 21.83 -49.38 0.05
CA THR A 529 22.27 -50.29 1.12
C THR A 529 22.33 -49.80 2.58
N ASP A 530 21.42 -50.37 3.35
CA ASP A 530 21.49 -50.81 4.75
C ASP A 530 22.90 -50.88 5.40
N SER A 531 23.06 -50.20 6.54
CA SER A 531 23.91 -50.68 7.64
C SER A 531 23.38 -50.20 8.99
N THR A 532 22.92 -51.18 9.75
CA THR A 532 22.59 -51.23 11.18
C THR A 532 23.63 -50.64 12.15
N LEU A 533 23.10 -50.16 13.29
CA LEU A 533 23.56 -50.26 14.71
C LEU A 533 23.83 -48.95 15.46
N ASP A 534 23.12 -48.88 16.60
CA ASP A 534 23.55 -48.47 17.95
C ASP A 534 23.42 -47.00 18.41
N ASP A 535 22.38 -46.81 19.25
CA ASP A 535 22.51 -46.68 20.72
C ASP A 535 22.31 -45.28 21.34
N ARG A 536 21.48 -45.29 22.40
CA ARG A 536 21.26 -44.28 23.47
C ARG A 536 20.54 -42.97 23.11
N SER A 537 19.76 -42.34 23.97
CA SER A 537 19.04 -42.61 25.24
C SER A 537 18.65 -41.21 25.73
N GLU A 538 17.43 -41.06 26.28
CA GLU A 538 17.07 -40.06 27.32
C GLU A 538 17.02 -38.57 26.85
N GLU A 539 16.14 -37.69 27.30
CA GLU A 539 15.21 -37.67 28.42
C GLU A 539 14.19 -36.51 28.28
N GLN A 540 12.97 -36.79 28.75
CA GLN A 540 11.99 -35.95 29.46
C GLN A 540 12.07 -34.41 29.47
N GLY A 541 10.88 -33.80 29.33
CA GLY A 541 10.62 -32.44 29.79
C GLY A 541 9.17 -32.00 29.70
N THR A 542 8.23 -32.73 30.31
CA THR A 542 6.83 -32.34 30.50
C THR A 542 6.66 -31.31 31.62
N VAL A 543 5.98 -30.18 31.37
CA VAL A 543 5.01 -29.47 32.26
C VAL A 543 4.29 -28.45 31.33
N GLY A 544 2.97 -28.35 31.14
CA GLY A 544 1.83 -28.83 31.90
C GLY A 544 1.19 -27.70 32.73
N THR A 545 0.49 -26.75 32.11
CA THR A 545 -0.63 -26.04 32.77
C THR A 545 -1.64 -25.61 31.71
N GLY A 546 -2.73 -26.37 31.63
CA GLY A 546 -3.89 -25.99 30.84
C GLY A 546 -4.69 -24.91 31.54
N VAL A 547 -5.15 -23.95 30.75
CA VAL A 547 -6.40 -23.24 30.98
C VAL A 547 -7.26 -23.56 29.76
N THR A 548 -8.29 -24.37 29.97
CA THR A 548 -9.41 -24.54 29.04
C THR A 548 -10.13 -23.22 28.90
N ALA A 549 -10.13 -22.66 27.69
CA ALA A 549 -11.10 -21.66 27.23
C ALA A 549 -11.67 -22.15 25.89
N SER A 550 -12.98 -22.38 25.96
CA SER A 550 -13.99 -22.47 24.91
C SER A 550 -13.55 -22.55 23.44
N ASP A 551 -13.84 -23.72 22.88
CA ASP A 551 -14.38 -23.97 21.54
C ASP A 551 -15.23 -22.77 21.03
N GLN A 552 -14.62 -21.89 20.23
CA GLN A 552 -15.32 -21.07 19.25
C GLN A 552 -14.71 -21.39 17.89
N SER A 553 -15.48 -22.11 17.09
CA SER A 553 -15.21 -22.45 15.71
C SER A 553 -14.77 -21.22 14.92
N SER A 554 -13.58 -21.32 14.33
CA SER A 554 -13.12 -20.53 13.19
C SER A 554 -14.18 -20.52 12.09
N SER A 555 -14.77 -19.36 11.85
CA SER A 555 -15.57 -19.06 10.64
C SER A 555 -15.62 -17.55 10.37
N ALA A 556 -14.56 -16.80 10.70
CA ALA A 556 -14.48 -15.34 10.53
C ALA A 556 -13.31 -14.86 9.62
N ALA A 557 -12.55 -15.79 9.04
CA ALA A 557 -11.42 -15.47 8.17
C ALA A 557 -11.79 -14.82 6.81
N PRO A 558 -12.86 -15.22 6.09
CA PRO A 558 -13.14 -14.64 4.77
C PRO A 558 -13.59 -13.17 4.85
N ASP A 559 -14.43 -12.82 5.84
CA ASP A 559 -14.95 -11.46 6.00
C ASP A 559 -13.85 -10.44 6.35
N THR A 560 -12.82 -10.85 7.09
CA THR A 560 -11.70 -9.99 7.50
C THR A 560 -10.73 -9.70 6.33
N VAL A 561 -10.48 -10.69 5.48
CA VAL A 561 -9.63 -10.55 4.29
C VAL A 561 -10.29 -9.63 3.25
N GLU A 562 -11.60 -9.77 3.05
CA GLU A 562 -12.36 -8.94 2.12
C GLU A 562 -12.41 -7.47 2.57
N ALA A 563 -12.60 -7.22 3.87
CA ALA A 563 -12.51 -5.88 4.44
C ALA A 563 -11.13 -5.21 4.26
N LEU A 564 -10.03 -5.99 4.33
CA LEU A 564 -8.68 -5.48 4.10
C LEU A 564 -8.41 -5.17 2.61
N LEU A 565 -8.97 -5.96 1.69
CA LEU A 565 -8.88 -5.71 0.23
C LEU A 565 -9.74 -4.51 -0.20
N GLU A 566 -10.88 -4.28 0.46
CA GLU A 566 -11.70 -3.09 0.26
C GLU A 566 -11.01 -1.82 0.81
N ARG A 567 -10.40 -1.92 2.00
CA ARG A 567 -9.56 -0.84 2.58
C ARG A 567 -8.43 -0.44 1.64
N THR A 568 -7.79 -1.42 1.00
CA THR A 568 -6.74 -1.17 0.01
C THR A 568 -7.28 -0.40 -1.20
N SER A 569 -8.46 -0.77 -1.70
CA SER A 569 -9.10 -0.10 -2.85
C SER A 569 -9.42 1.38 -2.55
N LYS A 570 -9.83 1.67 -1.30
CA LYS A 570 -10.07 3.04 -0.81
C LYS A 570 -8.77 3.85 -0.68
N GLN A 571 -7.69 3.22 -0.24
CA GLN A 571 -6.36 3.86 -0.12
C GLN A 571 -5.73 4.18 -1.47
N LEU A 572 -5.93 3.32 -2.48
CA LEU A 572 -5.56 3.61 -3.87
C LEU A 572 -6.34 4.79 -4.45
N SER A 573 -7.65 4.85 -4.19
CA SER A 573 -8.51 5.95 -4.64
C SER A 573 -8.19 7.29 -3.96
N SER A 574 -7.46 7.24 -2.83
CA SER A 574 -7.06 8.41 -2.03
C SER A 574 -5.57 8.75 -2.17
N GLU A 575 -4.91 8.26 -3.23
CA GLU A 575 -3.50 8.53 -3.55
C GLU A 575 -2.51 8.15 -2.41
N GLN A 576 -2.80 7.08 -1.66
CA GLN A 576 -1.96 6.56 -0.56
C GLN A 576 -1.39 5.16 -0.87
N PRO A 577 -0.46 5.05 -1.84
CA PRO A 577 0.03 3.76 -2.34
C PRO A 577 0.79 2.92 -1.31
N ASP A 578 1.57 3.55 -0.42
CA ASP A 578 2.31 2.80 0.61
C ASP A 578 1.38 2.15 1.63
N LYS A 579 0.34 2.87 2.06
CA LYS A 579 -0.68 2.34 2.96
C LYS A 579 -1.48 1.22 2.30
N ALA A 580 -1.80 1.38 1.01
CA ALA A 580 -2.44 0.33 0.22
C ALA A 580 -1.58 -0.95 0.22
N VAL A 581 -0.30 -0.87 -0.10
CA VAL A 581 0.62 -2.04 -0.09
C VAL A 581 0.74 -2.68 1.30
N GLN A 582 0.73 -1.89 2.37
CA GLN A 582 0.72 -2.43 3.74
C GLN A 582 -0.56 -3.20 4.05
N ALA A 583 -1.73 -2.71 3.61
CA ALA A 583 -3.01 -3.38 3.76
C ALA A 583 -3.12 -4.66 2.90
N VAL A 584 -2.59 -4.63 1.66
CA VAL A 584 -2.44 -5.80 0.78
C VAL A 584 -1.67 -6.92 1.48
N TYR A 585 -0.50 -6.60 2.04
CA TYR A 585 0.32 -7.59 2.72
C TYR A 585 -0.36 -8.17 3.95
N ALA A 586 -1.06 -7.33 4.73
CA ALA A 586 -1.85 -7.78 5.88
C ALA A 586 -2.97 -8.75 5.45
N ALA A 587 -3.67 -8.46 4.35
CA ALA A 587 -4.72 -9.33 3.81
C ALA A 587 -4.16 -10.71 3.40
N VAL A 588 -3.04 -10.72 2.67
CA VAL A 588 -2.38 -11.97 2.24
C VAL A 588 -1.88 -12.77 3.42
N ARG A 589 -1.30 -12.09 4.41
CA ARG A 589 -0.82 -12.74 5.63
C ARG A 589 -1.96 -13.40 6.38
N GLU A 590 -3.07 -12.71 6.59
CA GLU A 590 -4.27 -13.27 7.25
C GLU A 590 -4.87 -14.45 6.46
N ALA A 591 -4.93 -14.35 5.13
CA ALA A 591 -5.49 -15.39 4.27
C ALA A 591 -4.63 -16.67 4.21
N LEU A 592 -3.31 -16.57 4.39
CA LEU A 592 -2.40 -17.72 4.38
C LEU A 592 -2.15 -18.28 5.77
N ASP A 593 -2.11 -17.44 6.82
CA ASP A 593 -1.96 -17.88 8.21
C ASP A 593 -3.19 -18.69 8.65
N SER A 594 -4.39 -18.32 8.20
CA SER A 594 -5.63 -19.08 8.43
C SER A 594 -5.67 -20.47 7.78
N ARG A 595 -4.72 -20.82 6.89
CA ARG A 595 -4.62 -22.14 6.23
C ARG A 595 -3.75 -23.15 7.00
N THR A 596 -3.11 -22.74 8.10
CA THR A 596 -2.13 -23.57 8.83
C THR A 596 -2.11 -23.25 10.33
N ASP A 597 -2.03 -24.28 11.17
CA ASP A 597 -2.08 -24.15 12.65
C ASP A 597 -0.76 -23.67 13.32
N GLU A 598 0.19 -23.06 12.59
CA GLU A 598 1.51 -22.66 13.15
C GLU A 598 1.63 -21.16 13.41
N GLN A 599 1.21 -20.72 14.60
CA GLN A 599 1.39 -19.35 15.08
C GLN A 599 2.83 -19.11 15.55
N ALA A 600 3.71 -18.75 14.61
CA ALA A 600 5.01 -18.15 14.90
C ALA A 600 5.00 -16.65 14.54
N ALA A 601 5.57 -15.80 15.39
CA ALA A 601 5.77 -14.38 15.10
C ALA A 601 6.90 -14.22 14.05
N LEU A 602 6.61 -14.55 12.79
CA LEU A 602 7.56 -14.49 11.68
C LEU A 602 7.73 -13.05 11.19
N THR A 603 8.96 -12.66 10.88
CA THR A 603 9.20 -11.46 10.06
C THR A 603 8.63 -11.65 8.65
N HIS A 604 8.47 -10.58 7.88
CA HIS A 604 7.83 -10.67 6.56
C HIS A 604 8.58 -11.56 5.57
N TRP A 605 9.92 -11.55 5.61
CA TRP A 605 10.74 -12.47 4.82
C TRP A 605 10.75 -13.89 5.37
N GLU A 606 10.72 -14.09 6.68
CA GLU A 606 10.58 -15.44 7.26
C GLU A 606 9.21 -16.04 6.94
N PHE A 607 8.17 -15.21 6.90
CA PHE A 607 6.83 -15.59 6.44
C PHE A 607 6.86 -16.04 4.97
N TYR A 608 7.46 -15.26 4.08
CA TYR A 608 7.68 -15.68 2.69
C TYR A 608 8.41 -17.03 2.58
N HIS A 609 9.54 -17.21 3.28
CA HIS A 609 10.30 -18.46 3.24
C HIS A 609 9.56 -19.67 3.83
N ASN A 610 8.59 -19.44 4.72
CA ASN A 610 7.80 -20.52 5.32
C ASN A 610 6.64 -20.96 4.41
N TYR A 611 6.08 -20.03 3.63
CA TYR A 611 4.92 -20.25 2.76
C TYR A 611 5.27 -20.40 1.26
N HIS A 612 6.52 -20.20 0.85
CA HIS A 612 6.94 -20.57 -0.50
C HIS A 612 6.73 -22.09 -0.71
N SER A 613 6.16 -22.47 -1.84
CA SER A 613 6.08 -23.88 -2.26
C SER A 613 7.00 -24.09 -3.46
N ASP A 614 7.67 -25.24 -3.54
CA ASP A 614 8.54 -25.54 -4.68
C ASP A 614 7.67 -25.64 -5.96
N THR A 615 7.68 -24.55 -6.74
CA THR A 615 7.10 -24.27 -8.07
C THR A 615 5.62 -23.81 -8.16
N GLY A 616 5.39 -22.56 -8.56
CA GLY A 616 4.07 -22.01 -8.96
C GLY A 616 4.03 -20.47 -9.07
N VAL A 617 2.97 -19.93 -9.70
CA VAL A 617 2.70 -18.47 -9.83
C VAL A 617 2.46 -17.80 -8.47
N GLU A 618 1.93 -18.56 -7.51
CA GLU A 618 1.64 -18.10 -6.14
C GLU A 618 2.91 -17.70 -5.36
N ASP A 619 4.06 -18.34 -5.66
CA ASP A 619 5.35 -18.01 -5.02
C ASP A 619 5.89 -16.66 -5.51
N GLU A 620 5.79 -16.39 -6.81
CA GLU A 620 6.22 -15.13 -7.41
C GLU A 620 5.35 -13.96 -6.91
N LEU A 621 4.04 -14.15 -6.83
CA LEU A 621 3.11 -13.16 -6.27
C LEU A 621 3.39 -12.90 -4.77
N LEU A 622 3.65 -13.94 -3.98
CA LEU A 622 3.96 -13.78 -2.55
C LEU A 622 5.31 -13.08 -2.33
N TYR A 623 6.31 -13.40 -3.15
CA TYR A 623 7.60 -12.70 -3.15
C TYR A 623 7.41 -11.21 -3.48
N GLU A 624 6.64 -10.90 -4.52
CA GLU A 624 6.43 -9.55 -5.01
C GLU A 624 5.69 -8.66 -3.99
N ILE A 625 4.65 -9.20 -3.35
CA ILE A 625 3.91 -8.52 -2.28
C ILE A 625 4.79 -8.32 -1.04
N THR A 626 5.61 -9.31 -0.69
CA THR A 626 6.55 -9.20 0.45
C THR A 626 7.63 -8.15 0.20
N ALA A 627 8.20 -8.11 -1.02
CA ALA A 627 9.21 -7.13 -1.41
C ALA A 627 8.64 -5.69 -1.47
N ARG A 628 7.42 -5.52 -1.98
CA ARG A 628 6.73 -4.22 -2.01
C ARG A 628 6.35 -3.76 -0.61
N TYR A 629 5.90 -4.68 0.25
CA TYR A 629 5.67 -4.38 1.66
C TYR A 629 6.93 -3.88 2.36
N GLU A 630 8.07 -4.54 2.17
CA GLU A 630 9.33 -4.08 2.76
C GLU A 630 9.68 -2.66 2.29
N ARG A 631 9.48 -2.36 1.01
CA ARG A 631 9.70 -1.01 0.47
C ARG A 631 8.71 0.02 1.03
N ALA A 632 7.41 -0.30 1.09
CA ALA A 632 6.37 0.59 1.58
C ALA A 632 6.43 0.81 3.11
N ALA A 633 6.95 -0.14 3.88
CA ALA A 633 7.01 -0.07 5.35
C ALA A 633 8.38 0.39 5.88
N PHE A 634 9.47 0.09 5.17
CA PHE A 634 10.84 0.33 5.65
C PHE A 634 11.76 1.00 4.62
N GLY A 635 11.28 1.24 3.40
CA GLY A 635 12.03 1.90 2.33
C GLY A 635 12.08 3.43 2.47
N ARG A 636 13.03 4.04 1.75
CA ARG A 636 13.16 5.51 1.67
C ARG A 636 12.36 6.14 0.52
N ASP A 637 11.97 5.32 -0.45
CA ASP A 637 11.21 5.70 -1.63
C ASP A 637 9.79 5.13 -1.52
N SER A 638 8.77 5.95 -1.72
CA SER A 638 7.36 5.53 -1.73
C SER A 638 7.06 4.66 -2.95
N VAL A 639 6.17 3.70 -2.79
CA VAL A 639 5.61 2.89 -3.88
C VAL A 639 4.67 3.75 -4.72
N SER A 640 4.63 3.55 -6.03
CA SER A 640 3.69 4.26 -6.92
C SER A 640 2.26 3.69 -6.83
N SER A 641 1.25 4.49 -7.21
CA SER A 641 -0.15 4.02 -7.28
C SER A 641 -0.33 2.82 -8.19
N ASP A 642 0.42 2.74 -9.29
CA ASP A 642 0.39 1.60 -10.22
C ASP A 642 0.98 0.34 -9.59
N GLU A 643 2.10 0.46 -8.87
CA GLU A 643 2.70 -0.66 -8.13
C GLU A 643 1.81 -1.14 -6.99
N ALA A 644 1.11 -0.22 -6.32
CA ALA A 644 0.16 -0.55 -5.25
C ALA A 644 -1.12 -1.20 -5.80
N ALA A 645 -1.60 -0.80 -6.97
CA ALA A 645 -2.71 -1.44 -7.67
C ALA A 645 -2.36 -2.87 -8.11
N ASN A 646 -1.16 -3.06 -8.68
CA ASN A 646 -0.65 -4.40 -9.04
C ASN A 646 -0.53 -5.32 -7.82
N ALA A 647 -0.09 -4.78 -6.67
CA ALA A 647 0.00 -5.54 -5.43
C ALA A 647 -1.40 -5.97 -4.93
N LEU A 648 -2.43 -5.13 -5.07
CA LEU A 648 -3.81 -5.47 -4.72
C LEU A 648 -4.37 -6.59 -5.61
N GLU A 649 -4.13 -6.55 -6.92
CA GLU A 649 -4.53 -7.63 -7.84
C GLU A 649 -3.83 -8.95 -7.48
N ALA A 650 -2.54 -8.90 -7.19
CA ALA A 650 -1.77 -10.07 -6.73
C ALA A 650 -2.34 -10.65 -5.42
N ALA A 651 -2.73 -9.80 -4.46
CA ALA A 651 -3.35 -10.26 -3.21
C ALA A 651 -4.72 -10.89 -3.41
N ARG A 652 -5.57 -10.34 -4.30
CA ARG A 652 -6.88 -10.94 -4.59
C ARG A 652 -6.74 -12.38 -5.10
N ARG A 653 -5.77 -12.64 -5.98
CA ARG A 653 -5.46 -13.99 -6.49
C ARG A 653 -4.96 -14.95 -5.39
N LEU A 654 -4.11 -14.48 -4.47
CA LEU A 654 -3.57 -15.30 -3.37
C LEU A 654 -4.62 -15.58 -2.27
N CYS A 655 -5.43 -14.58 -1.94
CA CYS A 655 -6.40 -14.64 -0.85
C CYS A 655 -7.62 -15.50 -1.18
N ASN A 656 -8.05 -15.51 -2.45
CA ASN A 656 -9.30 -16.14 -2.85
C ASN A 656 -9.12 -17.01 -4.12
N PRO A 657 -8.38 -18.12 -4.03
CA PRO A 657 -8.07 -18.99 -5.18
C PRO A 657 -9.33 -19.62 -5.80
N ASP A 658 -10.43 -19.76 -5.03
CA ASP A 658 -11.71 -20.30 -5.49
C ASP A 658 -12.61 -19.24 -6.16
N ALA A 659 -12.47 -17.95 -5.82
CA ALA A 659 -13.25 -16.87 -6.45
C ALA A 659 -12.77 -16.54 -7.88
N SER A 660 -11.49 -16.77 -8.16
CA SER A 660 -10.96 -16.73 -9.53
C SER A 660 -11.54 -17.83 -10.42
N ALA A 661 -11.95 -18.97 -9.84
CA ALA A 661 -12.65 -20.05 -10.55
C ALA A 661 -14.18 -19.81 -10.69
N GLU A 662 -14.79 -18.99 -9.82
CA GLU A 662 -16.22 -18.63 -9.90
C GLU A 662 -16.50 -17.33 -10.70
N SER A 663 -15.55 -16.40 -10.80
CA SER A 663 -15.64 -15.25 -11.72
C SER A 663 -15.53 -15.66 -13.19
N GLU A 664 -14.92 -16.81 -13.45
CA GLU A 664 -14.86 -17.45 -14.77
C GLU A 664 -16.12 -18.25 -15.08
N ALA A 665 -16.99 -18.58 -14.10
CA ALA A 665 -18.24 -19.33 -14.28
C ALA A 665 -19.50 -18.43 -14.39
N GLY A 666 -19.29 -17.11 -14.48
CA GLY A 666 -20.32 -16.08 -14.38
C GLY A 666 -20.42 -15.09 -15.55
N ASP A 667 -19.87 -15.41 -16.73
CA ASP A 667 -20.25 -14.79 -18.02
C ASP A 667 -20.80 -15.85 -19.00
#